data_AF-A0A3D3RFT5-F1
#
_entry.id   AF-A0A3D3RFT5-F1
#
_cell.length_a   1.000
_cell.length_b   1.000
_cell.length_c   1.000
_cell.angle_alpha   90.00
_cell.angle_beta   90.00
_cell.angle_gamma   90.00
#
_symmetry.space_group_name_H-M   'P 1'
#
loop_
_entity.id
_entity.type
_entity.pdbx_description
1 polymer ?
#
loop_
_entity_poly.entity_id
_entity_poly.type
_entity_poly.pdbx_seq_one_letter_code
_entity_poly.pdbx_strand_id
1 'polypeptide(L)'
;MESLEKDSPLFLSGALAWVLLFFIAFLTIPLTNNQEIDRWYIVPEIPFLLLDLIDPLPEENPHPAGWAYFPQRIPLIGIAAIVLLGAWGLGQLVTRLIRIPLHPFTAERTVFASGLGISLVSLLTLGGGLLGILTQGLCYAVLITMATAGIASALQETKQKTGSLVSLKLSLPKSITFDMLFRVGCCLLMSPFVMSMFLGSMLPSTDYDVLEYHFGGPKEYYQQGYIGFLPHNVYTSFPFLTEMLTLQSMTLKGDWFSGAQAGKLVLMSFAIFTALGIFTMARHWFGSAAGWIAATVFLTNPWTYRMSIIAYTEGALSFYLLASLLSLILTIAVLQKWKANSNDAADDSAARASRLPGELWSWALLTGLLAGSAMSTKYPGVLSVVIPLGLTLLGFSWVLLKEDRSLRWSATFKLGMLFAAGTLITVGPWLLKNLVETGNPVYPLLYSVFGGYDLTEALNAKWKNGHGMRTIGLKEFKDSLLDVTMTSDWLSPLLFCLAPLAFLNQRQRRLMHWLWIYIGFLFFSWWLLTHRIDRFWVPMLPVVAVLAGIGATWSSKLLWRTGVTAAVFFAVLFNLCIITSGLGGNNAYLDDFTYARNFTGNLTAPEIEVLNKMQLDPNQVVLFVGEAKVFNANFPVIYNTVFDEDIFQQWTAQPDPELPDKELSMKPAREIEAKLKAEHIAYVYVNWAEILRYRIPGSYGYTDYVTPQRFQQLVKEGVLQPPLPNKYSYLKFETMAENKRTEIEQWAPELIVEREGELYFITAQIFPVAASE
;
A
#
# COMPACT_ATOMS: atom_id res chain seq x y z
N MET A 1 -39.95 21.12 10.35
CA MET A 1 -40.53 22.04 9.33
C MET A 1 -39.59 23.19 8.94
N GLU A 2 -38.45 23.40 9.61
CA GLU A 2 -37.39 24.35 9.15
C GLU A 2 -36.47 23.80 8.02
N SER A 3 -36.80 22.65 7.42
CA SER A 3 -35.97 21.99 6.40
C SER A 3 -36.38 22.28 4.96
N LEU A 4 -37.27 23.26 4.71
CA LEU A 4 -37.85 23.52 3.39
C LEU A 4 -37.36 24.82 2.73
N GLU A 5 -36.48 25.61 3.36
CA GLU A 5 -36.00 26.88 2.81
C GLU A 5 -34.78 26.80 1.85
N LYS A 6 -34.18 25.63 1.57
CA LYS A 6 -32.75 25.60 1.18
C LYS A 6 -32.32 24.97 -0.14
N ASP A 7 -33.23 24.68 -1.06
CA ASP A 7 -32.83 24.36 -2.44
C ASP A 7 -33.16 25.56 -3.34
N SER A 8 -32.47 26.69 -3.17
CA SER A 8 -32.61 27.79 -4.13
C SER A 8 -32.33 27.25 -5.54
N PRO A 9 -33.18 27.54 -6.55
CA PRO A 9 -32.91 27.19 -7.93
C PRO A 9 -31.50 27.62 -8.39
N LEU A 10 -30.98 28.72 -7.83
CA LEU A 10 -29.63 29.21 -8.09
C LEU A 10 -28.54 28.22 -7.66
N PHE A 11 -28.61 27.69 -6.42
CA PHE A 11 -27.63 26.71 -5.92
C PHE A 11 -27.72 25.39 -6.68
N LEU A 12 -28.93 24.98 -7.06
CA LEU A 12 -29.15 23.77 -7.85
C LEU A 12 -28.50 23.88 -9.24
N SER A 13 -28.79 24.95 -9.98
CA SER A 13 -28.21 25.20 -11.29
C SER A 13 -26.70 25.41 -11.22
N GLY A 14 -26.21 26.11 -10.19
CA GLY A 14 -24.78 26.30 -9.95
C GLY A 14 -24.04 24.99 -9.68
N ALA A 15 -24.61 24.09 -8.86
CA ALA A 15 -24.02 22.78 -8.59
C ALA A 15 -23.99 21.89 -9.85
N LEU A 16 -25.03 21.91 -10.68
CA LEU A 16 -25.05 21.17 -11.95
C LEU A 16 -24.05 21.74 -12.96
N ALA A 17 -23.96 23.07 -13.07
CA ALA A 17 -22.96 23.73 -13.90
C ALA A 17 -21.53 23.39 -13.44
N TRP A 18 -21.29 23.38 -12.13
CA TRP A 18 -20.01 22.94 -11.55
C TRP A 18 -19.67 21.51 -11.96
N VAL A 19 -20.59 20.56 -11.78
CA VAL A 19 -20.37 19.16 -12.16
C VAL A 19 -20.04 19.05 -13.64
N LEU A 20 -20.81 19.72 -14.50
CA LEU A 20 -20.58 19.70 -15.94
C LEU A 20 -19.20 20.28 -16.32
N LEU A 21 -18.86 21.46 -15.82
CA LEU A 21 -17.60 22.14 -16.13
C LEU A 21 -16.39 21.37 -15.58
N PHE A 22 -16.50 20.77 -14.40
CA PHE A 22 -15.44 19.93 -13.83
C PHE A 22 -15.18 18.70 -14.71
N PHE A 23 -16.23 18.04 -15.18
CA PHE A 23 -16.08 16.88 -16.06
C PHE A 23 -15.47 17.25 -17.41
N ILE A 24 -15.88 18.38 -17.99
CA ILE A 24 -15.27 18.89 -19.23
C ILE A 24 -13.77 19.13 -19.00
N ALA A 25 -13.41 19.86 -17.94
CA ALA A 25 -12.01 20.13 -17.61
C ALA A 25 -11.22 18.84 -17.39
N PHE A 26 -11.76 17.89 -16.63
CA PHE A 26 -11.13 16.60 -16.38
C PHE A 26 -10.85 15.81 -17.66
N LEU A 27 -11.79 15.79 -18.61
CA LEU A 27 -11.63 15.03 -19.85
C LEU A 27 -10.71 15.72 -20.87
N THR A 28 -10.53 17.04 -20.79
CA THR A 28 -9.61 17.78 -21.67
C THR A 28 -8.13 17.66 -21.27
N ILE A 29 -7.84 16.97 -20.17
CA ILE A 29 -6.48 16.80 -19.66
C ILE A 29 -5.91 15.46 -20.16
N PRO A 30 -4.68 15.43 -20.70
CA PRO A 30 -3.99 14.20 -21.06
C PRO A 30 -3.68 13.35 -19.83
N LEU A 31 -3.52 12.04 -20.04
CA LEU A 31 -2.98 11.19 -18.99
C LEU A 31 -1.52 11.62 -18.68
N THR A 32 -1.23 11.91 -17.42
CA THR A 32 0.06 12.38 -16.91
C THR A 32 1.20 11.41 -17.25
N ASN A 33 0.99 10.09 -17.10
CA ASN A 33 1.99 9.07 -17.44
C ASN A 33 1.88 8.55 -18.87
N ASN A 34 0.84 8.93 -19.62
CA ASN A 34 0.62 8.54 -21.01
C ASN A 34 0.19 9.78 -21.80
N GLN A 35 1.08 10.77 -21.92
CA GLN A 35 0.75 12.10 -22.47
C GLN A 35 0.28 12.07 -23.93
N GLU A 36 0.52 10.95 -24.63
CA GLU A 36 0.03 10.70 -25.99
C GLU A 36 -1.47 10.37 -26.04
N ILE A 37 -2.09 10.07 -24.89
CA ILE A 37 -3.49 9.67 -24.77
C ILE A 37 -4.26 10.73 -23.98
N ASP A 38 -5.05 11.54 -24.70
CA ASP A 38 -6.06 12.38 -24.06
C ASP A 38 -7.22 11.55 -23.51
N ARG A 39 -7.70 11.91 -22.31
CA ARG A 39 -8.89 11.26 -21.71
C ARG A 39 -10.13 11.37 -22.61
N TRP A 40 -10.22 12.45 -23.40
CA TRP A 40 -11.30 12.64 -24.36
C TRP A 40 -11.32 11.56 -25.45
N TYR A 41 -10.16 11.01 -25.85
CA TYR A 41 -10.09 9.92 -26.83
C TYR A 41 -10.61 8.59 -26.29
N ILE A 42 -10.66 8.40 -24.98
CA ILE A 42 -11.18 7.18 -24.35
C ILE A 42 -12.72 7.14 -24.41
N VAL A 43 -13.37 8.30 -24.37
CA VAL A 43 -14.84 8.42 -24.31
C VAL A 43 -15.56 7.72 -25.50
N PRO A 44 -15.20 7.96 -26.78
CA PRO A 44 -15.84 7.25 -27.89
C PRO A 44 -15.52 5.75 -27.91
N GLU A 45 -14.41 5.33 -27.29
CA GLU A 45 -13.96 3.94 -27.23
C GLU A 45 -14.66 3.12 -26.14
N ILE A 46 -15.34 3.76 -25.18
CA ILE A 46 -16.00 3.09 -24.04
C ILE A 46 -16.86 1.88 -24.48
N PRO A 47 -17.78 1.99 -25.47
CA PRO A 47 -18.61 0.86 -25.85
C PRO A 47 -17.80 -0.32 -26.39
N PHE A 48 -16.75 -0.06 -27.16
CA PHE A 48 -15.90 -1.09 -27.77
C PHE A 48 -15.03 -1.76 -26.70
N LEU A 49 -14.34 -0.97 -25.87
CA LEU A 49 -13.52 -1.48 -24.77
C LEU A 49 -14.31 -2.31 -23.77
N LEU A 50 -15.58 -1.95 -23.50
CA LEU A 50 -16.44 -2.74 -22.61
C LEU A 50 -17.00 -4.00 -23.28
N LEU A 51 -17.25 -3.96 -24.60
CA LEU A 51 -17.66 -5.14 -25.36
C LEU A 51 -16.52 -6.16 -25.47
N ASP A 52 -15.28 -5.70 -25.65
CA ASP A 52 -14.09 -6.56 -25.71
C ASP A 52 -13.88 -7.36 -24.40
N LEU A 53 -14.39 -6.89 -23.26
CA LEU A 53 -14.37 -7.64 -22.00
C LEU A 53 -15.32 -8.84 -21.98
N ILE A 54 -16.36 -8.80 -22.81
CA ILE A 54 -17.41 -9.81 -22.87
C ILE A 54 -17.17 -10.75 -24.06
N ASP A 55 -16.77 -10.18 -25.20
CA ASP A 55 -16.54 -10.88 -26.47
C ASP A 55 -15.25 -10.34 -27.12
N PRO A 56 -14.06 -10.74 -26.61
CA PRO A 56 -12.79 -10.24 -27.11
C PRO A 56 -12.58 -10.68 -28.56
N LEU A 57 -11.95 -9.80 -29.34
CA LEU A 57 -11.55 -10.14 -30.70
C LEU A 57 -10.63 -11.38 -30.71
N PRO A 58 -10.74 -12.27 -31.72
CA PRO A 58 -9.87 -13.43 -31.82
C PRO A 58 -8.39 -13.02 -31.94
N GLU A 59 -7.55 -13.47 -31.01
CA GLU A 59 -6.10 -13.29 -31.10
C GLU A 59 -5.45 -14.42 -31.91
N GLU A 60 -4.46 -14.09 -32.74
CA GLU A 60 -3.59 -15.09 -33.36
C GLU A 60 -2.61 -15.64 -32.30
N ASN A 61 -2.65 -16.97 -32.07
CA ASN A 61 -1.91 -17.66 -31.01
C ASN A 61 -2.25 -17.16 -29.58
N PRO A 62 -3.51 -17.34 -29.15
CA PRO A 62 -3.93 -16.89 -27.83
C PRO A 62 -3.13 -17.61 -26.75
N HIS A 63 -2.70 -16.86 -25.74
CA HIS A 63 -2.10 -17.44 -24.55
C HIS A 63 -3.14 -18.29 -23.79
N PRO A 64 -2.71 -19.30 -23.00
CA PRO A 64 -3.64 -20.16 -22.29
C PRO A 64 -4.38 -19.37 -21.21
N ALA A 65 -5.65 -19.01 -21.45
CA ALA A 65 -6.44 -18.17 -20.56
C ALA A 65 -7.93 -18.56 -20.54
N GLY A 66 -8.67 -18.01 -19.59
CA GLY A 66 -10.13 -18.13 -19.46
C GLY A 66 -10.61 -18.88 -18.23
N TRP A 67 -11.93 -19.00 -18.07
CA TRP A 67 -12.56 -19.57 -16.86
C TRP A 67 -12.13 -21.01 -16.52
N ALA A 68 -11.63 -21.77 -17.50
CA ALA A 68 -11.06 -23.10 -17.28
C ALA A 68 -9.84 -23.07 -16.33
N TYR A 69 -9.12 -21.95 -16.25
CA TYR A 69 -7.96 -21.75 -15.37
C TYR A 69 -8.32 -21.12 -14.01
N PHE A 70 -9.55 -20.63 -13.83
CA PHE A 70 -10.01 -20.08 -12.55
C PHE A 70 -9.80 -21.04 -11.36
N PRO A 71 -10.01 -22.38 -11.47
CA PRO A 71 -9.76 -23.31 -10.38
C PRO A 71 -8.34 -23.24 -9.78
N GLN A 72 -7.33 -22.81 -10.55
CA GLN A 72 -5.96 -22.61 -10.05
C GLN A 72 -5.87 -21.52 -8.96
N ARG A 73 -6.87 -20.64 -8.88
CA ARG A 73 -6.96 -19.57 -7.87
C ARG A 73 -7.61 -20.03 -6.56
N ILE A 74 -8.35 -21.15 -6.55
CA ILE A 74 -9.07 -21.66 -5.36
C ILE A 74 -8.13 -21.85 -4.15
N PRO A 75 -6.93 -22.44 -4.29
CA PRO A 75 -6.00 -22.56 -3.15
C PRO A 75 -5.60 -21.19 -2.58
N LEU A 76 -5.37 -20.18 -3.42
CA LEU A 76 -5.00 -18.83 -2.99
C LEU A 76 -6.14 -18.19 -2.18
N ILE A 77 -7.38 -18.34 -2.67
CA ILE A 77 -8.59 -17.87 -2.01
C ILE A 77 -8.76 -18.55 -0.65
N GLY A 78 -8.50 -19.86 -0.55
CA GLY A 78 -8.56 -20.61 0.69
C GLY A 78 -7.59 -20.08 1.76
N ILE A 79 -6.33 -19.82 1.37
CA ILE A 79 -5.32 -19.24 2.28
C ILE A 79 -5.75 -17.84 2.75
N ALA A 80 -6.14 -16.96 1.83
CA ALA A 80 -6.57 -15.62 2.17
C ALA A 80 -7.81 -15.63 3.10
N ALA A 81 -8.77 -16.52 2.86
CA ALA A 81 -9.94 -16.68 3.70
C ALA A 81 -9.57 -17.11 5.13
N ILE A 82 -8.63 -18.03 5.30
CA ILE A 82 -8.17 -18.48 6.63
C ILE A 82 -7.50 -17.34 7.39
N VAL A 83 -6.64 -16.57 6.73
CA VAL A 83 -6.01 -15.37 7.33
C VAL A 83 -7.07 -14.36 7.75
N LEU A 84 -8.00 -14.01 6.86
CA LEU A 84 -9.04 -13.02 7.13
C LEU A 84 -10.04 -13.46 8.20
N LEU A 85 -10.45 -14.72 8.22
CA LEU A 85 -11.35 -15.27 9.24
C LEU A 85 -10.65 -15.37 10.60
N GLY A 86 -9.39 -15.81 10.63
CA GLY A 86 -8.58 -15.84 11.84
C GLY A 86 -8.36 -14.44 12.41
N ALA A 87 -8.03 -13.47 11.55
CA ALA A 87 -7.91 -12.07 11.90
C ALA A 87 -9.23 -11.51 12.45
N TRP A 88 -10.34 -11.64 11.72
CA TRP A 88 -11.65 -11.18 12.19
C TRP A 88 -12.02 -11.81 13.55
N GLY A 89 -11.78 -13.10 13.72
CA GLY A 89 -12.04 -13.81 14.97
C GLY A 89 -11.23 -13.27 16.14
N LEU A 90 -9.92 -13.09 15.98
CA LEU A 90 -9.05 -12.45 16.96
C LEU A 90 -9.51 -11.02 17.27
N GLY A 91 -9.89 -10.26 16.24
CA GLY A 91 -10.48 -8.94 16.36
C GLY A 91 -11.76 -8.91 17.20
N GLN A 92 -12.66 -9.88 17.02
CA GLN A 92 -13.88 -9.99 17.84
C GLN A 92 -13.57 -10.25 19.31
N LEU A 93 -12.59 -11.11 19.59
CA LEU A 93 -12.14 -11.38 20.96
C LEU A 93 -11.57 -10.12 21.60
N VAL A 94 -10.70 -9.38 20.91
CA VAL A 94 -10.03 -8.20 21.44
C VAL A 94 -11.00 -7.03 21.61
N THR A 95 -11.87 -6.80 20.64
CA THR A 95 -12.90 -5.76 20.75
C THR A 95 -13.88 -6.03 21.90
N ARG A 96 -14.14 -7.31 22.23
CA ARG A 96 -14.90 -7.71 23.43
C ARG A 96 -14.08 -7.52 24.71
N LEU A 97 -12.80 -7.88 24.70
CA LEU A 97 -11.87 -7.69 25.83
C LEU A 97 -11.77 -6.22 26.24
N ILE A 98 -11.59 -5.31 25.28
CA ILE A 98 -11.55 -3.87 25.53
C ILE A 98 -12.96 -3.26 25.66
N ARG A 99 -14.03 -4.08 25.63
CA ARG A 99 -15.43 -3.68 25.89
C ARG A 99 -15.99 -2.62 24.94
N ILE A 100 -15.70 -2.70 23.65
CA ILE A 100 -16.29 -1.78 22.67
C ILE A 100 -17.83 -1.91 22.67
N PRO A 101 -18.59 -0.82 22.87
CA PRO A 101 -20.05 -0.84 23.04
C PRO A 101 -20.79 -0.94 21.70
N LEU A 102 -20.40 -1.90 20.85
CA LEU A 102 -21.07 -2.22 19.58
C LEU A 102 -21.48 -3.69 19.58
N HIS A 103 -22.51 -4.04 18.82
CA HIS A 103 -22.86 -5.46 18.62
C HIS A 103 -21.88 -6.11 17.64
N PRO A 104 -21.53 -7.40 17.82
CA PRO A 104 -20.49 -8.09 17.03
C PRO A 104 -20.64 -8.02 15.51
N PHE A 105 -21.89 -8.02 15.01
CA PHE A 105 -22.21 -8.09 13.59
C PHE A 105 -22.62 -6.74 12.97
N THR A 106 -22.43 -5.61 13.66
CA THR A 106 -22.63 -4.31 13.02
C THR A 106 -21.47 -4.00 12.09
N ALA A 107 -21.74 -3.22 11.03
CA ALA A 107 -20.72 -2.84 10.07
C ALA A 107 -19.53 -2.10 10.73
N GLU A 108 -19.82 -1.21 11.68
CA GLU A 108 -18.81 -0.48 12.47
C GLU A 108 -17.93 -1.46 13.26
N ARG A 109 -18.55 -2.46 13.90
CA ARG A 109 -17.82 -3.46 14.67
C ARG A 109 -16.97 -4.35 13.78
N THR A 110 -17.46 -4.73 12.60
CA THR A 110 -16.68 -5.47 11.61
C THR A 110 -15.45 -4.69 11.16
N VAL A 111 -15.56 -3.39 10.88
CA VAL A 111 -14.41 -2.53 10.52
C VAL A 111 -13.34 -2.57 11.61
N PHE A 112 -13.73 -2.35 12.86
CA PHE A 112 -12.77 -2.34 13.97
C PHE A 112 -12.20 -3.72 14.30
N ALA A 113 -13.03 -4.76 14.29
CA ALA A 113 -12.60 -6.13 14.53
C ALA A 113 -11.64 -6.60 13.44
N SER A 114 -11.97 -6.44 12.15
CA SER A 114 -11.06 -6.80 11.07
C SER A 114 -9.75 -6.04 11.14
N GLY A 115 -9.78 -4.73 11.38
CA GLY A 115 -8.56 -3.92 11.48
C GLY A 115 -7.64 -4.31 12.64
N LEU A 116 -8.19 -4.46 13.84
CA LEU A 116 -7.40 -4.96 14.99
C LEU A 116 -6.91 -6.38 14.77
N GLY A 117 -7.77 -7.24 14.22
CA GLY A 117 -7.46 -8.62 13.92
C GLY A 117 -6.27 -8.77 12.98
N ILE A 118 -6.29 -8.04 11.87
CA ILE A 118 -5.22 -8.06 10.87
C ILE A 118 -3.91 -7.53 11.47
N SER A 119 -3.96 -6.43 12.21
CA SER A 119 -2.81 -5.87 12.91
C SER A 119 -2.19 -6.87 13.90
N LEU A 120 -3.02 -7.56 14.69
CA LEU A 120 -2.54 -8.53 15.66
C LEU A 120 -2.04 -9.83 15.01
N VAL A 121 -2.65 -10.30 13.93
CA VAL A 121 -2.11 -11.43 13.15
C VAL A 121 -0.73 -11.07 12.61
N SER A 122 -0.55 -9.86 12.09
CA SER A 122 0.77 -9.36 11.66
C SER A 122 1.81 -9.39 12.78
N LEU A 123 1.45 -8.94 13.99
CA LEU A 123 2.34 -9.01 15.16
C LEU A 123 2.61 -10.44 15.65
N LEU A 124 1.63 -11.34 15.54
CA LEU A 124 1.83 -12.76 15.85
C LEU A 124 2.80 -13.40 14.86
N THR A 125 2.71 -13.06 13.57
CA THR A 125 3.67 -13.49 12.55
C THR A 125 5.05 -12.92 12.84
N LEU A 126 5.16 -11.63 13.16
CA LEU A 126 6.43 -11.01 13.54
C LEU A 126 7.06 -11.74 14.74
N GLY A 127 6.30 -11.88 15.83
CA GLY A 127 6.78 -12.54 17.05
C GLY A 127 7.17 -14.00 16.82
N GLY A 128 6.34 -14.76 16.10
CA GLY A 128 6.64 -16.15 15.74
C GLY A 128 7.85 -16.27 14.81
N GLY A 129 8.02 -15.31 13.89
CA GLY A 129 9.14 -15.26 12.95
C GLY A 129 10.45 -14.92 13.64
N LEU A 130 10.46 -13.94 14.54
CA LEU A 130 11.63 -13.61 15.38
C LEU A 130 12.05 -14.79 16.26
N LEU A 131 11.11 -15.64 16.68
CA LEU A 131 11.38 -16.86 17.43
C LEU A 131 11.75 -18.07 16.56
N GLY A 132 11.65 -17.97 15.23
CA GLY A 132 11.90 -19.09 14.30
C GLY A 132 10.90 -20.25 14.42
N ILE A 133 9.67 -19.99 14.88
CA ILE A 133 8.64 -21.03 15.13
C ILE A 133 7.50 -21.04 14.10
N LEU A 134 7.59 -20.23 13.05
CA LEU A 134 6.57 -20.15 12.00
C LEU A 134 6.54 -21.44 11.17
N THR A 135 5.71 -22.39 11.60
CA THR A 135 5.41 -23.61 10.85
C THR A 135 4.01 -23.55 10.27
N GLN A 136 3.80 -24.24 9.15
CA GLN A 136 2.50 -24.35 8.50
C GLN A 136 1.39 -24.82 9.47
N GLY A 137 1.67 -25.87 10.24
CA GLY A 137 0.73 -26.43 11.22
C GLY A 137 0.37 -25.47 12.35
N LEU A 138 1.36 -24.77 12.93
CA LEU A 138 1.11 -23.77 13.98
C LEU A 138 0.24 -22.63 13.46
N CYS A 139 0.52 -22.14 12.25
CA CYS A 139 -0.23 -21.05 11.65
C CYS A 139 -1.70 -21.41 11.41
N TYR A 140 -1.97 -22.59 10.85
CA TYR A 140 -3.34 -23.10 10.71
C TYR A 140 -4.03 -23.24 12.06
N ALA A 141 -3.34 -23.85 13.04
CA ALA A 141 -3.91 -24.08 14.37
C ALA A 141 -4.31 -22.76 15.05
N VAL A 142 -3.42 -21.75 15.04
CA VAL A 142 -3.69 -20.44 15.64
C VAL A 142 -4.85 -19.76 14.93
N LEU A 143 -4.82 -19.63 13.60
CA LEU A 143 -5.83 -18.87 12.85
C LEU A 143 -7.21 -19.54 12.90
N ILE A 144 -7.29 -20.87 12.78
CA ILE A 144 -8.56 -21.60 12.90
C ILE A 144 -9.10 -21.51 14.33
N THR A 145 -8.23 -21.59 15.35
CA THR A 145 -8.65 -21.41 16.75
C THR A 145 -9.19 -20.00 16.98
N MET A 146 -8.52 -18.96 16.48
CA MET A 146 -8.99 -17.59 16.61
C MET A 146 -10.30 -17.35 15.86
N ALA A 147 -10.45 -17.92 14.65
CA ALA A 147 -11.70 -17.86 13.89
C ALA A 147 -12.86 -18.51 14.66
N THR A 148 -12.68 -19.75 15.12
CA THR A 148 -13.73 -20.50 15.85
C THR A 148 -14.08 -19.86 17.20
N ALA A 149 -13.09 -19.44 17.98
CA ALA A 149 -13.29 -18.73 19.24
C ALA A 149 -13.96 -17.37 19.04
N GLY A 150 -13.57 -16.63 17.99
CA GLY A 150 -14.18 -15.36 17.62
C GLY A 150 -15.65 -15.50 17.22
N ILE A 151 -15.98 -16.50 16.40
CA ILE A 151 -17.38 -16.83 16.05
C ILE A 151 -18.17 -17.17 17.31
N ALA A 152 -17.67 -18.08 18.16
CA ALA A 152 -18.33 -18.48 19.40
C ALA A 152 -18.56 -17.27 20.33
N SER A 153 -17.55 -16.40 20.45
CA SER A 153 -17.64 -15.16 21.24
C SER A 153 -18.69 -14.20 20.69
N ALA A 154 -18.71 -13.98 19.38
CA ALA A 154 -19.68 -13.09 18.72
C ALA A 154 -21.12 -13.60 18.86
N LEU A 155 -21.34 -14.91 18.72
CA LEU A 155 -22.65 -15.54 18.92
C LEU A 155 -23.09 -15.46 20.39
N GLN A 156 -22.17 -15.70 21.33
CA GLN A 156 -22.46 -15.59 22.76
C GLN A 156 -22.82 -14.15 23.15
N GLU A 157 -22.04 -13.16 22.70
CA GLU A 157 -22.30 -11.75 22.96
C GLU A 157 -23.63 -11.30 22.32
N THR A 158 -23.94 -11.81 21.13
CA THR A 158 -25.24 -11.57 20.48
C THR A 158 -26.37 -12.14 21.33
N LYS A 159 -26.29 -13.41 21.75
CA LYS A 159 -27.29 -14.04 22.62
C LYS A 159 -27.50 -13.27 23.93
N GLN A 160 -26.42 -12.79 24.55
CA GLN A 160 -26.49 -12.00 25.77
C GLN A 160 -27.21 -10.66 25.56
N LYS A 161 -26.96 -9.99 24.44
CA LYS A 161 -27.53 -8.65 24.16
C LYS A 161 -28.95 -8.70 23.59
N THR A 162 -29.32 -9.72 22.83
CA THR A 162 -30.61 -9.79 22.11
C THR A 162 -31.55 -10.89 22.65
N GLY A 163 -31.09 -11.74 23.55
CA GLY A 163 -31.84 -12.89 24.06
C GLY A 163 -31.98 -14.06 23.06
N SER A 164 -31.44 -13.93 21.84
CA SER A 164 -31.54 -14.95 20.78
C SER A 164 -30.20 -15.12 20.06
N LEU A 165 -29.88 -16.35 19.67
CA LEU A 165 -28.57 -16.70 19.11
C LEU A 165 -28.30 -16.13 17.72
N VAL A 166 -29.34 -15.66 17.01
CA VAL A 166 -29.33 -14.86 15.77
C VAL A 166 -30.73 -15.00 15.17
N SER A 167 -31.39 -13.91 14.79
CA SER A 167 -32.57 -13.97 13.93
C SER A 167 -32.16 -13.60 12.50
N LEU A 168 -31.44 -14.48 11.82
CA LEU A 168 -31.21 -14.36 10.38
C LEU A 168 -32.50 -14.79 9.66
N LYS A 169 -33.56 -14.00 9.84
CA LYS A 169 -34.74 -14.10 8.98
C LYS A 169 -34.39 -13.40 7.68
N LEU A 170 -33.88 -14.17 6.71
CA LEU A 170 -33.78 -13.73 5.33
C LEU A 170 -35.21 -13.64 4.77
N SER A 171 -35.91 -12.55 5.06
CA SER A 171 -37.21 -12.28 4.45
C SER A 171 -36.97 -11.66 3.10
N LEU A 172 -37.35 -12.35 2.03
CA LEU A 172 -37.44 -11.71 0.72
C LEU A 172 -38.41 -10.53 0.83
N PRO A 173 -38.02 -9.34 0.34
CA PRO A 173 -38.91 -8.19 0.37
C PRO A 173 -40.17 -8.50 -0.43
N LYS A 174 -41.33 -8.27 0.19
CA LYS A 174 -42.65 -8.55 -0.44
C LYS A 174 -42.95 -7.62 -1.63
N SER A 175 -42.20 -6.52 -1.77
CA SER A 175 -42.29 -5.58 -2.87
C SER A 175 -40.93 -4.95 -3.19
N ILE A 176 -40.70 -4.65 -4.47
CA ILE A 176 -39.50 -3.95 -4.93
C ILE A 176 -39.67 -2.46 -4.62
N THR A 177 -38.80 -1.91 -3.78
CA THR A 177 -38.80 -0.50 -3.40
C THR A 177 -37.71 0.26 -4.16
N PHE A 178 -37.88 1.58 -4.32
CA PHE A 178 -36.85 2.43 -4.93
C PHE A 178 -35.50 2.35 -4.18
N ASP A 179 -35.54 2.30 -2.84
CA ASP A 179 -34.34 2.16 -2.02
C ASP A 179 -33.63 0.81 -2.25
N MET A 180 -34.39 -0.27 -2.44
CA MET A 180 -33.82 -1.56 -2.84
C MET A 180 -33.15 -1.48 -4.22
N LEU A 181 -33.82 -0.90 -5.22
CA LEU A 181 -33.25 -0.72 -6.57
C LEU A 181 -31.98 0.14 -6.54
N PHE A 182 -31.97 1.21 -5.75
CA PHE A 182 -30.81 2.07 -5.57
C PHE A 182 -29.60 1.31 -4.98
N ARG A 183 -29.83 0.50 -3.95
CA ARG A 183 -28.77 -0.35 -3.34
C ARG A 183 -28.26 -1.38 -4.32
N VAL A 184 -29.16 -2.06 -5.04
CA VAL A 184 -28.80 -3.01 -6.10
C VAL A 184 -27.99 -2.31 -7.19
N GLY A 185 -28.40 -1.12 -7.62
CA GLY A 185 -27.67 -0.30 -8.58
C GLY A 185 -26.25 0.03 -8.10
N CYS A 186 -26.08 0.46 -6.85
CA CYS A 186 -24.74 0.70 -6.29
C CYS A 186 -23.90 -0.59 -6.28
N CYS A 187 -24.47 -1.73 -5.86
CA CYS A 187 -23.77 -3.01 -5.88
C CYS A 187 -23.35 -3.42 -7.30
N LEU A 188 -24.22 -3.25 -8.30
CA LEU A 188 -23.93 -3.54 -9.70
C LEU A 188 -22.82 -2.64 -10.27
N LEU A 189 -22.74 -1.37 -9.85
CA LEU A 189 -21.66 -0.47 -10.25
C LEU A 189 -20.33 -0.84 -9.59
N MET A 190 -20.34 -1.32 -8.35
CA MET A 190 -19.13 -1.71 -7.62
C MET A 190 -18.63 -3.11 -8.01
N SER A 191 -19.51 -4.03 -8.40
CA SER A 191 -19.15 -5.44 -8.59
C SER A 191 -18.07 -5.70 -9.65
N PRO A 192 -18.03 -5.04 -10.83
CA PRO A 192 -16.96 -5.25 -11.79
C PRO A 192 -15.60 -4.83 -11.23
N PHE A 193 -15.54 -3.69 -10.54
CA PHE A 193 -14.31 -3.21 -9.90
C PHE A 193 -13.82 -4.17 -8.82
N VAL A 194 -14.71 -4.61 -7.94
CA VAL A 194 -14.37 -5.58 -6.88
C VAL A 194 -13.91 -6.91 -7.48
N MET A 195 -14.54 -7.36 -8.58
CA MET A 195 -14.13 -8.57 -9.29
C MET A 195 -12.75 -8.41 -9.93
N SER A 196 -12.48 -7.29 -10.62
CA SER A 196 -11.17 -6.99 -11.19
C SER A 196 -10.10 -6.89 -10.11
N MET A 197 -10.37 -6.23 -8.98
CA MET A 197 -9.46 -6.20 -7.83
C MET A 197 -9.18 -7.62 -7.30
N PHE A 198 -10.23 -8.42 -7.14
CA PHE A 198 -10.13 -9.79 -6.63
C PHE A 198 -9.27 -10.67 -7.54
N LEU A 199 -9.56 -10.70 -8.84
CA LEU A 199 -8.79 -11.49 -9.80
C LEU A 199 -7.37 -10.94 -10.01
N GLY A 200 -7.23 -9.62 -10.17
CA GLY A 200 -5.95 -8.95 -10.37
C GLY A 200 -5.01 -9.08 -9.17
N SER A 201 -5.53 -9.11 -7.94
CA SER A 201 -4.73 -9.34 -6.73
C SER A 201 -4.10 -10.74 -6.66
N MET A 202 -4.53 -11.67 -7.51
CA MET A 202 -3.96 -13.02 -7.60
C MET A 202 -3.01 -13.19 -8.80
N LEU A 203 -2.79 -12.16 -9.62
CA LEU A 203 -1.80 -12.19 -10.69
C LEU A 203 -0.40 -11.96 -10.15
N PRO A 204 0.65 -12.58 -10.70
CA PRO A 204 2.03 -12.23 -10.38
C PRO A 204 2.31 -10.73 -10.55
N SER A 205 3.07 -10.16 -9.62
CA SER A 205 3.36 -8.73 -9.58
C SER A 205 4.50 -8.36 -10.53
N THR A 206 4.43 -7.16 -11.12
CA THR A 206 5.48 -6.60 -11.98
C THR A 206 6.18 -5.37 -11.40
N ASP A 207 5.66 -4.83 -10.29
CA ASP A 207 6.18 -3.64 -9.64
C ASP A 207 7.54 -3.87 -8.97
N TYR A 208 8.44 -2.90 -9.14
CA TYR A 208 9.82 -2.96 -8.65
C TYR A 208 9.88 -3.17 -7.13
N ASP A 209 9.32 -2.24 -6.37
CA ASP A 209 9.36 -2.26 -4.90
C ASP A 209 8.69 -3.53 -4.33
N VAL A 210 7.72 -4.09 -5.06
CA VAL A 210 7.09 -5.36 -4.68
C VAL A 210 8.08 -6.51 -4.78
N LEU A 211 8.79 -6.62 -5.90
CA LEU A 211 9.79 -7.67 -6.13
C LEU A 211 11.09 -7.46 -5.34
N GLU A 212 11.40 -6.22 -4.96
CA GLU A 212 12.56 -5.85 -4.15
C GLU A 212 12.37 -6.19 -2.67
N TYR A 213 11.35 -5.62 -2.01
CA TYR A 213 11.25 -5.75 -0.54
C TYR A 213 9.86 -6.14 -0.01
N HIS A 214 8.74 -5.77 -0.65
CA HIS A 214 7.42 -6.18 -0.13
C HIS A 214 7.19 -7.69 -0.24
N PHE A 215 7.72 -8.33 -1.28
CA PHE A 215 7.78 -9.79 -1.41
C PHE A 215 9.19 -10.33 -1.16
N GLY A 216 10.25 -9.60 -1.56
CA GLY A 216 11.64 -10.01 -1.37
C GLY A 216 12.00 -10.29 0.09
N GLY A 217 11.74 -9.34 0.99
CA GLY A 217 11.99 -9.51 2.43
C GLY A 217 11.24 -10.71 3.03
N PRO A 218 9.90 -10.82 2.87
CA PRO A 218 9.15 -11.99 3.32
C PRO A 218 9.63 -13.32 2.73
N LYS A 219 10.06 -13.35 1.47
CA LYS A 219 10.64 -14.55 0.86
C LYS A 219 11.92 -14.96 1.57
N GLU A 220 12.82 -14.02 1.85
CA GLU A 220 14.06 -14.31 2.56
C GLU A 220 13.78 -14.83 3.98
N TYR A 221 12.87 -14.20 4.73
CA TYR A 221 12.46 -14.71 6.05
C TYR A 221 11.83 -16.10 5.98
N TYR A 222 11.01 -16.36 4.95
CA TYR A 222 10.42 -17.68 4.72
C TYR A 222 11.48 -18.74 4.44
N GLN A 223 12.48 -18.43 3.59
CA GLN A 223 13.54 -19.37 3.22
C GLN A 223 14.51 -19.63 4.37
N GLN A 224 14.83 -18.61 5.18
CA GLN A 224 15.68 -18.73 6.37
C GLN A 224 14.97 -19.41 7.54
N GLY A 225 13.63 -19.36 7.58
CA GLY A 225 12.80 -19.94 8.63
C GLY A 225 12.64 -19.06 9.87
N TYR A 226 13.24 -17.87 9.88
CA TYR A 226 13.13 -16.88 10.94
C TYR A 226 13.25 -15.45 10.38
N ILE A 227 12.81 -14.46 11.16
CA ILE A 227 12.99 -13.05 10.84
C ILE A 227 14.28 -12.58 11.52
N GLY A 228 15.20 -12.03 10.73
CA GLY A 228 16.44 -11.43 11.21
C GLY A 228 16.77 -10.15 10.45
N PHE A 229 17.88 -9.52 10.81
CA PHE A 229 18.39 -8.36 10.11
C PHE A 229 18.94 -8.74 8.72
N LEU A 230 18.52 -8.02 7.67
CA LEU A 230 19.02 -8.20 6.30
C LEU A 230 19.88 -6.97 5.94
N PRO A 231 21.21 -7.02 6.15
CA PRO A 231 22.11 -5.87 6.01
C PRO A 231 22.27 -5.38 4.57
N HIS A 232 21.78 -6.15 3.61
CA HIS A 232 21.84 -5.86 2.20
C HIS A 232 20.56 -5.22 1.65
N ASN A 233 19.54 -5.01 2.49
CA ASN A 233 18.28 -4.40 2.08
C ASN A 233 17.69 -3.54 3.19
N VAL A 234 18.08 -2.26 3.18
CA VAL A 234 17.62 -1.22 4.11
C VAL A 234 16.10 -1.18 4.32
N TYR A 235 15.30 -1.49 3.29
CA TYR A 235 13.84 -1.38 3.34
C TYR A 235 13.19 -2.46 4.21
N THR A 236 13.88 -3.58 4.45
CA THR A 236 13.36 -4.70 5.26
C THR A 236 13.29 -4.39 6.77
N SER A 237 13.90 -3.27 7.17
CA SER A 237 13.81 -2.70 8.51
C SER A 237 12.67 -1.69 8.67
N PHE A 238 11.90 -1.40 7.61
CA PHE A 238 10.67 -0.63 7.78
C PHE A 238 9.63 -1.41 8.59
N PRO A 239 8.66 -0.72 9.23
CA PRO A 239 7.52 -1.39 9.82
C PRO A 239 6.78 -2.18 8.75
N PHE A 240 6.72 -3.50 8.92
CA PHE A 240 6.32 -4.45 7.89
C PHE A 240 4.95 -5.08 8.19
N LEU A 241 3.95 -4.27 8.61
CA LEU A 241 2.64 -4.81 8.99
C LEU A 241 2.03 -5.64 7.85
N THR A 242 2.05 -5.12 6.62
CA THR A 242 1.46 -5.78 5.45
C THR A 242 2.28 -6.98 4.98
N GLU A 243 3.60 -6.88 5.08
CA GLU A 243 4.57 -7.88 4.64
C GLU A 243 4.53 -9.11 5.54
N MET A 244 4.23 -8.95 6.83
CA MET A 244 3.96 -10.07 7.73
C MET A 244 2.68 -10.85 7.37
N LEU A 245 1.69 -10.22 6.73
CA LEU A 245 0.52 -10.94 6.19
C LEU A 245 0.90 -11.76 4.96
N THR A 246 1.83 -11.24 4.15
CA THR A 246 2.43 -11.96 3.04
C THR A 246 3.25 -13.15 3.53
N LEU A 247 4.16 -12.95 4.50
CA LEU A 247 4.94 -14.04 5.13
C LEU A 247 4.04 -15.11 5.75
N GLN A 248 2.96 -14.69 6.43
CA GLN A 248 1.97 -15.61 6.99
C GLN A 248 1.31 -16.47 5.89
N SER A 249 1.00 -15.86 4.75
CA SER A 249 0.39 -16.54 3.60
C SER A 249 1.37 -17.48 2.89
N MET A 250 2.64 -17.09 2.75
CA MET A 250 3.74 -17.97 2.32
C MET A 250 3.87 -19.20 3.21
N THR A 251 3.87 -19.00 4.53
CA THR A 251 3.97 -20.07 5.53
C THR A 251 2.79 -21.04 5.49
N LEU A 252 1.55 -20.53 5.41
CA LEU A 252 0.35 -21.37 5.32
C LEU A 252 0.29 -22.15 4.00
N LYS A 253 0.75 -21.53 2.91
CA LYS A 253 0.73 -22.15 1.59
C LYS A 253 1.87 -23.17 1.40
N GLY A 254 2.93 -23.06 2.19
CA GLY A 254 4.14 -23.88 2.05
C GLY A 254 4.91 -23.59 0.76
N ASP A 255 4.73 -22.40 0.20
CA ASP A 255 5.39 -21.95 -1.03
C ASP A 255 5.44 -20.42 -1.04
N TRP A 256 6.64 -19.85 -1.23
CA TRP A 256 6.85 -18.41 -1.18
C TRP A 256 6.18 -17.69 -2.36
N PHE A 257 6.18 -18.29 -3.56
CA PHE A 257 5.68 -17.62 -4.76
C PHE A 257 4.15 -17.51 -4.74
N SER A 258 3.46 -18.65 -4.69
CA SER A 258 1.99 -18.69 -4.67
C SER A 258 1.44 -18.13 -3.36
N GLY A 259 2.14 -18.33 -2.24
CA GLY A 259 1.77 -17.73 -0.97
C GLY A 259 1.85 -16.21 -0.95
N ALA A 260 2.81 -15.60 -1.68
CA ALA A 260 2.83 -14.15 -1.87
C ALA A 260 1.57 -13.63 -2.57
N GLN A 261 1.07 -14.35 -3.59
CA GLN A 261 -0.16 -13.98 -4.29
C GLN A 261 -1.40 -14.11 -3.39
N ALA A 262 -1.44 -15.16 -2.55
CA ALA A 262 -2.48 -15.27 -1.53
C ALA A 262 -2.41 -14.11 -0.51
N GLY A 263 -1.19 -13.70 -0.13
CA GLY A 263 -0.96 -12.52 0.71
C GLY A 263 -1.46 -11.24 0.06
N LYS A 264 -1.22 -11.04 -1.23
CA LYS A 264 -1.73 -9.89 -1.99
C LYS A 264 -3.26 -9.85 -2.02
N LEU A 265 -3.93 -11.00 -2.12
CA LEU A 265 -5.38 -11.10 -1.97
C LEU A 265 -5.86 -10.72 -0.55
N VAL A 266 -5.10 -11.02 0.50
CA VAL A 266 -5.38 -10.50 1.86
C VAL A 266 -5.27 -8.97 1.88
N LEU A 267 -4.25 -8.39 1.23
CA LEU A 267 -4.07 -6.93 1.15
C LEU A 267 -5.21 -6.24 0.39
N MET A 268 -5.73 -6.85 -0.68
CA MET A 268 -6.90 -6.35 -1.42
C MET A 268 -8.11 -6.11 -0.49
N SER A 269 -8.27 -6.91 0.56
CA SER A 269 -9.39 -6.76 1.51
C SER A 269 -9.43 -5.40 2.21
N PHE A 270 -8.30 -4.68 2.31
CA PHE A 270 -8.26 -3.33 2.86
C PHE A 270 -9.15 -2.36 2.05
N ALA A 271 -9.29 -2.53 0.73
CA ALA A 271 -10.21 -1.72 -0.06
C ALA A 271 -11.66 -1.95 0.36
N ILE A 272 -12.05 -3.21 0.60
CA ILE A 272 -13.41 -3.58 1.02
C ILE A 272 -13.71 -3.07 2.43
N PHE A 273 -12.77 -3.24 3.37
CA PHE A 273 -12.95 -2.74 4.73
C PHE A 273 -12.91 -1.20 4.80
N THR A 274 -12.13 -0.54 3.94
CA THR A 274 -12.16 0.92 3.79
C THR A 274 -13.52 1.38 3.28
N ALA A 275 -14.06 0.75 2.23
CA ALA A 275 -15.39 1.07 1.72
C ALA A 275 -16.49 0.87 2.78
N LEU A 276 -16.39 -0.19 3.59
CA LEU A 276 -17.29 -0.41 4.73
C LEU A 276 -17.15 0.67 5.81
N GLY A 277 -15.92 1.13 6.10
CA GLY A 277 -15.65 2.26 6.97
C GLY A 277 -16.24 3.57 6.44
N ILE A 278 -16.12 3.82 5.14
CA ILE A 278 -16.67 5.00 4.46
C ILE A 278 -18.19 4.97 4.55
N PHE A 279 -18.79 3.82 4.22
CA PHE A 279 -20.23 3.60 4.31
C PHE A 279 -20.74 3.86 5.72
N THR A 280 -20.12 3.27 6.75
CA THR A 280 -20.55 3.43 8.15
C THR A 280 -20.43 4.88 8.62
N MET A 281 -19.31 5.53 8.33
CA MET A 281 -19.09 6.94 8.66
C MET A 281 -20.15 7.84 8.01
N ALA A 282 -20.29 7.79 6.68
CA ALA A 282 -21.26 8.64 5.99
C ALA A 282 -22.70 8.32 6.39
N ARG A 283 -23.05 7.02 6.57
CA ARG A 283 -24.39 6.60 7.01
C ARG A 283 -24.76 7.16 8.37
N HIS A 284 -23.85 7.12 9.34
CA HIS A 284 -24.15 7.49 10.72
C HIS A 284 -24.56 8.96 10.86
N TRP A 285 -23.88 9.88 10.17
CA TRP A 285 -24.13 11.32 10.30
C TRP A 285 -24.96 11.93 9.16
N PHE A 286 -24.99 11.32 7.97
CA PHE A 286 -25.59 11.92 6.78
C PHE A 286 -26.63 11.02 6.07
N GLY A 287 -26.79 9.76 6.50
CA GLY A 287 -27.82 8.84 6.03
C GLY A 287 -27.34 7.80 5.03
N SER A 288 -28.14 6.75 4.82
CA SER A 288 -27.76 5.55 4.06
C SER A 288 -27.37 5.84 2.61
N ALA A 289 -28.06 6.76 1.94
CA ALA A 289 -27.75 7.12 0.55
C ALA A 289 -26.34 7.73 0.41
N ALA A 290 -25.94 8.60 1.35
CA ALA A 290 -24.60 9.17 1.38
C ALA A 290 -23.54 8.08 1.56
N GLY A 291 -23.81 7.10 2.43
CA GLY A 291 -22.94 5.94 2.63
C GLY A 291 -22.74 5.09 1.38
N TRP A 292 -23.83 4.74 0.69
CA TRP A 292 -23.75 3.94 -0.54
C TRP A 292 -23.01 4.68 -1.65
N ILE A 293 -23.32 5.97 -1.88
CA ILE A 293 -22.63 6.75 -2.91
C ILE A 293 -21.14 6.93 -2.55
N ALA A 294 -20.81 7.23 -1.29
CA ALA A 294 -19.42 7.36 -0.86
C ALA A 294 -18.62 6.07 -1.09
N ALA A 295 -19.19 4.91 -0.75
CA ALA A 295 -18.57 3.61 -1.00
C ALA A 295 -18.42 3.32 -2.50
N THR A 296 -19.45 3.63 -3.31
CA THR A 296 -19.38 3.51 -4.77
C THR A 296 -18.27 4.39 -5.35
N VAL A 297 -18.21 5.67 -4.98
CA VAL A 297 -17.17 6.62 -5.44
C VAL A 297 -15.77 6.11 -5.09
N PHE A 298 -15.59 5.53 -3.90
CA PHE A 298 -14.30 4.98 -3.50
C PHE A 298 -13.93 3.70 -4.25
N LEU A 299 -14.84 2.72 -4.38
CA LEU A 299 -14.54 1.44 -5.02
C LEU A 299 -14.43 1.53 -6.55
N THR A 300 -15.08 2.51 -7.19
CA THR A 300 -15.01 2.72 -8.64
C THR A 300 -13.92 3.72 -9.04
N ASN A 301 -13.05 4.10 -8.11
CA ASN A 301 -11.90 4.96 -8.36
C ASN A 301 -10.67 4.13 -8.77
N PRO A 302 -10.01 4.43 -9.91
CA PRO A 302 -8.89 3.61 -10.40
C PRO A 302 -7.70 3.48 -9.44
N TRP A 303 -7.41 4.49 -8.61
CA TRP A 303 -6.39 4.40 -7.56
C TRP A 303 -6.70 3.28 -6.56
N THR A 304 -7.97 3.08 -6.22
CA THR A 304 -8.41 2.00 -5.33
C THR A 304 -8.15 0.64 -5.96
N TYR A 305 -8.36 0.52 -7.27
CA TYR A 305 -8.03 -0.69 -8.02
C TYR A 305 -6.52 -0.95 -8.04
N ARG A 306 -5.72 0.06 -8.42
CA ARG A 306 -4.24 -0.01 -8.45
C ARG A 306 -3.66 -0.48 -7.10
N MET A 307 -4.09 0.12 -5.99
CA MET A 307 -3.61 -0.28 -4.65
C MET A 307 -4.12 -1.65 -4.18
N SER A 308 -5.12 -2.22 -4.86
CA SER A 308 -5.65 -3.55 -4.54
C SER A 308 -4.94 -4.67 -5.30
N ILE A 309 -4.39 -4.38 -6.48
CA ILE A 309 -3.72 -5.38 -7.33
C ILE A 309 -2.19 -5.35 -7.22
N ILE A 310 -1.64 -4.30 -6.60
CA ILE A 310 -0.22 -4.14 -6.29
C ILE A 310 -0.04 -4.31 -4.77
N ALA A 311 0.98 -5.05 -4.34
CA ALA A 311 1.24 -5.33 -2.92
C ALA A 311 1.89 -4.12 -2.19
N TYR A 312 1.33 -2.93 -2.36
CA TYR A 312 1.75 -1.70 -1.71
C TYR A 312 1.05 -1.48 -0.37
N THR A 313 1.75 -0.78 0.53
CA THR A 313 1.28 -0.45 1.89
C THR A 313 0.14 0.57 1.95
N GLU A 314 -0.03 1.36 0.89
CA GLU A 314 -0.87 2.54 0.82
C GLU A 314 -2.37 2.21 0.98
N GLY A 315 -2.81 1.03 0.51
CA GLY A 315 -4.16 0.53 0.74
C GLY A 315 -4.45 0.28 2.23
N ALA A 316 -3.49 -0.34 2.95
CA ALA A 316 -3.59 -0.57 4.39
C ALA A 316 -3.53 0.74 5.18
N LEU A 317 -2.64 1.66 4.80
CA LEU A 317 -2.54 2.98 5.42
C LEU A 317 -3.87 3.77 5.28
N SER A 318 -4.48 3.73 4.09
CA SER A 318 -5.79 4.35 3.83
C SER A 318 -6.89 3.79 4.74
N PHE A 319 -6.90 2.47 4.92
CA PHE A 319 -7.83 1.80 5.83
C PHE A 319 -7.62 2.22 7.29
N TYR A 320 -6.39 2.13 7.81
CA TYR A 320 -6.12 2.45 9.21
C TYR A 320 -6.29 3.95 9.50
N LEU A 321 -6.03 4.83 8.54
CA LEU A 321 -6.34 6.25 8.63
C LEU A 321 -7.84 6.47 8.85
N LEU A 322 -8.68 5.87 8.00
CA LEU A 322 -10.13 6.00 8.10
C LEU A 322 -10.69 5.34 9.38
N ALA A 323 -10.23 4.13 9.71
CA ALA A 323 -10.70 3.41 10.89
C ALA A 323 -10.33 4.17 12.18
N SER A 324 -9.12 4.73 12.24
CA SER A 324 -8.70 5.58 13.37
C SER A 324 -9.53 6.85 13.46
N LEU A 325 -9.80 7.50 12.32
CA LEU A 325 -10.66 8.68 12.27
C LEU A 325 -12.09 8.37 12.73
N LEU A 326 -12.68 7.28 12.27
CA LEU A 326 -14.01 6.84 12.69
C LEU A 326 -14.06 6.56 14.20
N SER A 327 -13.06 5.84 14.74
CA SER A 327 -12.92 5.59 16.18
C SER A 327 -12.75 6.89 16.97
N LEU A 328 -11.97 7.85 16.47
CA LEU A 328 -11.79 9.16 17.10
C LEU A 328 -13.11 9.94 17.14
N ILE A 329 -13.86 10.00 16.04
CA ILE A 329 -15.15 10.71 15.99
C ILE A 329 -16.13 10.10 17.00
N LEU A 330 -16.17 8.77 17.11
CA LEU A 330 -16.98 8.08 18.13
C LEU A 330 -16.49 8.38 19.55
N THR A 331 -15.18 8.42 19.78
CA THR A 331 -14.57 8.83 21.06
C THR A 331 -15.02 10.24 21.45
N ILE A 332 -14.97 11.19 20.52
CA ILE A 332 -15.40 12.58 20.74
C ILE A 332 -16.91 12.66 21.01
N ALA A 333 -17.73 11.86 20.30
CA ALA A 333 -19.17 11.81 20.55
C ALA A 333 -19.50 11.30 21.96
N VAL A 334 -18.81 10.25 22.43
CA VAL A 334 -18.94 9.75 23.81
C VAL A 334 -18.45 10.79 24.81
N LEU A 335 -17.37 11.52 24.50
CA LEU A 335 -16.82 12.58 25.36
C LEU A 335 -17.81 13.74 25.52
N GLN A 336 -18.48 14.14 24.43
CA GLN A 336 -19.53 15.15 24.46
C GLN A 336 -20.73 14.69 25.29
N LYS A 337 -21.16 13.43 25.15
CA LYS A 337 -22.24 12.85 25.96
C LYS A 337 -21.87 12.82 27.44
N TRP A 338 -20.65 12.42 27.77
CA TRP A 338 -20.16 12.41 29.14
C TRP A 338 -20.13 13.81 29.75
N LYS A 339 -19.69 14.82 29.00
CA LYS A 339 -19.76 16.22 29.43
C LYS A 339 -21.20 16.64 29.73
N ALA A 340 -22.14 16.40 28.82
CA ALA A 340 -23.53 16.78 28.99
C ALA A 340 -24.12 16.20 30.28
N ASN A 341 -23.94 14.89 30.49
CA ASN A 341 -24.41 14.22 31.71
C ASN A 341 -23.70 14.70 32.99
N SER A 342 -22.48 15.22 32.88
CA SER A 342 -21.72 15.72 34.03
C SER A 342 -22.24 17.06 34.54
N ASN A 343 -22.82 17.88 33.65
CA ASN A 343 -23.40 19.17 34.01
C ASN A 343 -24.74 19.02 34.76
N ASP A 344 -25.42 17.87 34.62
CA ASP A 344 -26.72 17.59 35.25
C ASP A 344 -26.62 16.92 36.63
N ALA A 345 -25.44 16.43 37.04
CA ALA A 345 -25.26 15.63 38.25
C ALA A 345 -24.45 16.35 39.34
N ALA A 346 -25.07 16.61 40.50
CA ALA A 346 -24.50 17.24 41.71
C ALA A 346 -23.59 16.30 42.53
N ASP A 347 -22.66 15.60 41.87
CA ASP A 347 -21.79 14.61 42.49
C ASP A 347 -20.38 15.16 42.70
N ASP A 348 -19.68 14.65 43.71
CA ASP A 348 -18.41 15.17 44.21
C ASP A 348 -17.28 15.11 43.16
N SER A 349 -16.71 16.26 42.83
CA SER A 349 -15.79 16.45 41.68
C SER A 349 -14.47 15.66 41.81
N ALA A 350 -14.01 15.42 43.04
CA ALA A 350 -12.79 14.67 43.33
C ALA A 350 -12.92 13.16 43.05
N ALA A 351 -14.06 12.55 43.41
CA ALA A 351 -14.34 11.15 43.10
C ALA A 351 -14.52 10.93 41.59
N ARG A 352 -15.13 11.90 40.90
CA ARG A 352 -15.40 11.87 39.46
C ARG A 352 -14.13 12.01 38.60
N ALA A 353 -13.17 12.86 39.03
CA ALA A 353 -11.87 12.99 38.36
C ALA A 353 -11.03 11.69 38.40
N SER A 354 -11.33 10.78 39.33
CA SER A 354 -10.59 9.53 39.50
C SER A 354 -10.95 8.45 38.46
N ARG A 355 -12.18 8.42 37.91
CA ARG A 355 -12.63 7.33 37.02
C ARG A 355 -13.14 7.83 35.67
N LEU A 356 -12.42 7.51 34.60
CA LEU A 356 -12.91 7.64 33.23
C LEU A 356 -14.09 6.67 33.00
N PRO A 357 -15.14 7.08 32.28
CA PRO A 357 -16.15 6.17 31.77
C PRO A 357 -15.52 5.01 31.00
N GLY A 358 -15.99 3.79 31.24
CA GLY A 358 -15.46 2.59 30.60
C GLY A 358 -15.46 2.70 29.06
N GLU A 359 -16.56 3.23 28.49
CA GLU A 359 -16.66 3.46 27.04
C GLU A 359 -15.59 4.41 26.51
N LEU A 360 -15.27 5.51 27.24
CA LEU A 360 -14.23 6.45 26.82
C LEU A 360 -12.84 5.81 26.82
N TRP A 361 -12.56 4.99 27.83
CA TRP A 361 -11.32 4.23 27.88
C TRP A 361 -11.18 3.29 26.68
N SER A 362 -12.25 2.54 26.38
CA SER A 362 -12.30 1.57 25.28
C SER A 362 -12.06 2.23 23.92
N TRP A 363 -12.74 3.35 23.65
CA TRP A 363 -12.62 4.07 22.39
C TRP A 363 -11.28 4.80 22.23
N ALA A 364 -10.73 5.38 23.29
CA ALA A 364 -9.41 6.02 23.25
C ALA A 364 -8.30 5.00 22.98
N LEU A 365 -8.35 3.83 23.64
CA LEU A 365 -7.41 2.75 23.41
C LEU A 365 -7.53 2.19 21.98
N LEU A 366 -8.75 1.95 21.49
CA LEU A 366 -8.98 1.51 20.11
C LEU A 366 -8.44 2.51 19.08
N THR A 367 -8.67 3.81 19.31
CA THR A 367 -8.12 4.86 18.45
C THR A 367 -6.60 4.81 18.41
N GLY A 368 -5.94 4.61 19.56
CA GLY A 368 -4.49 4.42 19.65
C GLY A 368 -3.99 3.18 18.91
N LEU A 369 -4.65 2.02 19.11
CA LEU A 369 -4.30 0.75 18.47
C LEU A 369 -4.35 0.84 16.94
N LEU A 370 -5.43 1.43 16.40
CA LEU A 370 -5.59 1.61 14.95
C LEU A 370 -4.60 2.65 14.41
N ALA A 371 -4.34 3.74 15.14
CA ALA A 371 -3.38 4.76 14.72
C ALA A 371 -1.95 4.24 14.70
N GLY A 372 -1.55 3.45 15.71
CA GLY A 372 -0.25 2.77 15.69
C GLY A 372 -0.15 1.75 14.58
N SER A 373 -1.24 1.05 14.25
CA SER A 373 -1.28 0.13 13.10
C SER A 373 -1.07 0.88 11.78
N ALA A 374 -1.53 2.13 11.65
CA ALA A 374 -1.21 2.97 10.50
C ALA A 374 0.30 3.21 10.38
N MET A 375 0.98 3.57 11.47
CA MET A 375 2.44 3.73 11.49
C MET A 375 3.16 2.40 11.23
N SER A 376 2.62 1.27 11.69
CA SER A 376 3.17 -0.07 11.45
C SER A 376 3.07 -0.52 9.98
N THR A 377 2.25 0.13 9.15
CA THR A 377 2.26 -0.10 7.69
C THR A 377 3.39 0.67 7.02
N LYS A 378 3.69 1.88 7.50
CA LYS A 378 4.73 2.76 6.97
C LYS A 378 4.95 3.94 7.92
N TYR A 379 6.20 4.41 8.04
CA TYR A 379 6.54 5.56 8.89
C TYR A 379 5.67 6.81 8.67
N PRO A 380 5.29 7.22 7.44
CA PRO A 380 4.39 8.38 7.24
C PRO A 380 3.05 8.28 7.98
N GLY A 381 2.61 7.09 8.41
CA GLY A 381 1.46 6.91 9.29
C GLY A 381 1.55 7.68 10.62
N VAL A 382 2.77 7.97 11.10
CA VAL A 382 2.96 8.83 12.27
C VAL A 382 2.49 10.26 12.01
N LEU A 383 2.82 10.78 10.83
CA LEU A 383 2.49 12.14 10.41
C LEU A 383 1.03 12.22 9.96
N SER A 384 0.56 11.27 9.16
CA SER A 384 -0.79 11.30 8.60
C SER A 384 -1.88 10.89 9.59
N VAL A 385 -1.57 10.08 10.62
CA VAL A 385 -2.58 9.53 11.53
C VAL A 385 -2.25 9.77 13.01
N VAL A 386 -1.12 9.27 13.52
CA VAL A 386 -0.85 9.25 14.97
C VAL A 386 -0.85 10.65 15.58
N ILE A 387 -0.04 11.56 15.04
CA ILE A 387 0.08 12.94 15.53
C ILE A 387 -1.24 13.72 15.40
N PRO A 388 -1.84 13.87 14.20
CA PRO A 388 -3.02 14.72 14.05
C PRO A 388 -4.23 14.19 14.85
N LEU A 389 -4.46 12.88 14.89
CA LEU A 389 -5.58 12.31 15.64
C LEU A 389 -5.36 12.35 17.16
N GLY A 390 -4.12 12.12 17.62
CA GLY A 390 -3.75 12.28 19.03
C GLY A 390 -3.93 13.72 19.51
N LEU A 391 -3.41 14.69 18.76
CA LEU A 391 -3.59 16.12 19.07
C LEU A 391 -5.06 16.54 19.04
N THR A 392 -5.84 16.00 18.11
CA THR A 392 -7.29 16.26 18.04
C THR A 392 -8.00 15.71 19.27
N LEU A 393 -7.72 14.47 19.68
CA LEU A 393 -8.30 13.88 20.90
C LEU A 393 -8.00 14.74 22.14
N LEU A 394 -6.74 15.12 22.33
CA LEU A 394 -6.30 15.92 23.47
C LEU A 394 -6.93 17.32 23.43
N GLY A 395 -6.95 17.96 22.25
CA GLY A 395 -7.55 19.28 22.05
C GLY A 395 -9.06 19.30 22.34
N PHE A 396 -9.81 18.31 21.84
CA PHE A 396 -11.24 18.20 22.15
C PHE A 396 -11.49 17.92 23.63
N SER A 397 -10.72 17.02 24.25
CA SER A 397 -10.77 16.79 25.70
C SER A 397 -10.54 18.08 26.48
N TRP A 398 -9.50 18.82 26.12
CA TRP A 398 -9.12 20.07 26.78
C TRP A 398 -10.18 21.17 26.67
N VAL A 399 -10.73 21.36 25.46
CA VAL A 399 -11.72 22.41 25.19
C VAL A 399 -13.09 22.07 25.76
N LEU A 400 -13.54 20.81 25.62
CA LEU A 400 -14.86 20.40 26.09
C LEU A 400 -14.95 20.44 27.62
N LEU A 401 -13.88 20.06 28.33
CA LEU A 401 -13.85 19.98 29.80
C LEU A 401 -13.34 21.27 30.47
N LYS A 402 -13.30 22.40 29.75
CA LYS A 402 -12.72 23.67 30.26
C LYS A 402 -13.33 24.20 31.56
N GLU A 403 -14.54 23.77 31.90
CA GLU A 403 -15.30 24.21 33.08
C GLU A 403 -14.73 23.65 34.39
N ASP A 404 -14.11 22.46 34.38
CA ASP A 404 -13.49 21.84 35.55
C ASP A 404 -12.00 21.59 35.28
N ARG A 405 -11.14 22.37 35.96
CA ARG A 405 -9.69 22.29 35.79
C ARG A 405 -9.12 20.92 36.19
N SER A 406 -9.59 20.33 37.28
CA SER A 406 -9.06 19.06 37.80
C SER A 406 -9.46 17.90 36.87
N LEU A 407 -10.74 17.85 36.51
CA LEU A 407 -11.29 16.86 35.60
C LEU A 407 -10.62 16.94 34.22
N ARG A 408 -10.45 18.15 33.68
CA ARG A 408 -9.77 18.38 32.40
C ARG A 408 -8.38 17.76 32.38
N TRP A 409 -7.53 18.13 33.33
CA TRP A 409 -6.16 17.61 33.39
C TRP A 409 -6.13 16.08 33.53
N SER A 410 -6.89 15.53 34.48
CA SER A 410 -6.95 14.09 34.72
C SER A 410 -7.45 13.32 33.50
N ALA A 411 -8.57 13.75 32.88
CA ALA A 411 -9.16 13.07 31.75
C ALA A 411 -8.29 13.19 30.50
N THR A 412 -7.77 14.38 30.17
CA THR A 412 -6.89 14.59 29.01
C THR A 412 -5.62 13.76 29.14
N PHE A 413 -4.98 13.75 30.31
CA PHE A 413 -3.79 12.93 30.55
C PHE A 413 -4.07 11.43 30.39
N LYS A 414 -5.14 10.92 31.02
CA LYS A 414 -5.50 9.51 30.90
C LYS A 414 -5.87 9.12 29.46
N LEU A 415 -6.63 9.94 28.73
CA LEU A 415 -6.92 9.69 27.31
C LEU A 415 -5.64 9.66 26.46
N GLY A 416 -4.71 10.58 26.73
CA GLY A 416 -3.38 10.59 26.10
C GLY A 416 -2.58 9.32 26.38
N MET A 417 -2.54 8.86 27.64
CA MET A 417 -1.88 7.61 27.99
C MET A 417 -2.50 6.40 27.30
N LEU A 418 -3.82 6.33 27.21
CA LEU A 418 -4.51 5.20 26.56
C LEU A 418 -4.28 5.17 25.05
N PHE A 419 -4.34 6.35 24.42
CA PHE A 419 -4.00 6.49 23.02
C PHE A 419 -2.54 6.06 22.77
N ALA A 420 -1.59 6.60 23.54
CA ALA A 420 -0.18 6.27 23.42
C ALA A 420 0.10 4.78 23.68
N ALA A 421 -0.53 4.19 24.71
CA ALA A 421 -0.42 2.76 24.99
C ALA A 421 -0.93 1.91 23.82
N GLY A 422 -2.11 2.26 23.27
CA GLY A 422 -2.64 1.59 22.07
C GLY A 422 -1.67 1.69 20.89
N THR A 423 -1.12 2.88 20.64
CA THR A 423 -0.16 3.09 19.55
C THR A 423 1.11 2.25 19.74
N LEU A 424 1.68 2.26 20.95
CA LEU A 424 2.90 1.50 21.27
C LEU A 424 2.69 -0.01 21.25
N ILE A 425 1.49 -0.53 21.55
CA ILE A 425 1.20 -1.96 21.43
C ILE A 425 1.35 -2.41 19.97
N THR A 426 0.94 -1.59 19.00
CA THR A 426 0.90 -2.00 17.59
C THR A 426 2.16 -1.63 16.80
N VAL A 427 2.85 -0.55 17.15
CA VAL A 427 4.12 -0.17 16.48
C VAL A 427 5.37 -0.51 17.29
N GLY A 428 5.27 -0.56 18.62
CA GLY A 428 6.41 -0.78 19.51
C GLY A 428 7.23 -2.05 19.21
N PRO A 429 6.61 -3.20 18.86
CA PRO A 429 7.38 -4.39 18.48
C PRO A 429 8.33 -4.16 17.29
N TRP A 430 7.92 -3.36 16.30
CA TRP A 430 8.78 -2.99 15.16
C TRP A 430 9.91 -2.07 15.59
N LEU A 431 9.60 -1.05 16.39
CA LEU A 431 10.61 -0.12 16.90
C LEU A 431 11.64 -0.84 17.77
N LEU A 432 11.20 -1.83 18.55
CA LEU A 432 12.09 -2.65 19.37
C LEU A 432 12.96 -3.57 18.52
N LYS A 433 12.40 -4.24 17.50
CA LYS A 433 13.18 -5.03 16.54
C LYS A 433 14.30 -4.18 15.95
N ASN A 434 13.97 -3.00 15.41
CA ASN A 434 14.94 -2.13 14.77
C ASN A 434 15.98 -1.60 15.75
N LEU A 435 15.58 -1.25 16.98
CA LEU A 435 16.52 -0.85 18.03
C LEU A 435 17.54 -1.95 18.34
N VAL A 436 17.09 -3.22 18.41
CA VAL A 436 17.96 -4.36 18.70
C VAL A 436 18.89 -4.67 17.52
N GLU A 437 18.35 -4.66 16.30
CA GLU A 437 19.10 -5.06 15.10
C GLU A 437 20.08 -3.98 14.62
N THR A 438 19.70 -2.71 14.72
CA THR A 438 20.43 -1.60 14.08
C THR A 438 20.91 -0.53 15.06
N GLY A 439 20.47 -0.57 16.31
CA GLY A 439 20.68 0.52 17.28
C GLY A 439 19.74 1.72 17.08
N ASN A 440 18.92 1.73 16.01
CA ASN A 440 18.01 2.82 15.68
C ASN A 440 16.55 2.34 15.62
N PRO A 441 15.65 2.81 16.51
CA PRO A 441 14.27 2.34 16.57
C PRO A 441 13.43 2.71 15.33
N VAL A 442 13.85 3.71 14.56
CA VAL A 442 13.16 4.18 13.34
C VAL A 442 14.07 4.09 12.12
N TYR A 443 14.98 3.10 12.11
CA TYR A 443 15.95 2.88 11.04
C TYR A 443 15.30 2.89 9.63
N PRO A 444 15.94 3.52 8.62
CA PRO A 444 17.19 4.31 8.64
C PRO A 444 16.94 5.81 8.94
N LEU A 445 15.75 6.19 9.41
CA LEU A 445 15.39 7.59 9.66
C LEU A 445 16.02 8.10 10.95
N LEU A 446 16.06 9.44 11.10
CA LEU A 446 16.59 10.12 12.30
C LEU A 446 18.03 9.68 12.67
N TYR A 447 18.86 9.39 11.67
CA TYR A 447 20.27 9.01 11.86
C TYR A 447 21.05 9.95 12.79
N SER A 448 20.83 11.27 12.70
CA SER A 448 21.52 12.24 13.57
C SER A 448 21.19 12.14 15.05
N VAL A 449 20.13 11.40 15.41
CA VAL A 449 19.68 11.21 16.80
C VAL A 449 20.09 9.83 17.31
N PHE A 450 19.86 8.78 16.52
CA PHE A 450 20.04 7.39 16.96
C PHE A 450 21.23 6.68 16.32
N GLY A 451 21.80 7.20 15.23
CA GLY A 451 22.81 6.51 14.43
C GLY A 451 22.24 5.31 13.66
N GLY A 452 23.05 4.28 13.54
CA GLY A 452 22.78 2.98 12.92
C GLY A 452 24.09 2.20 12.84
N TYR A 453 24.11 0.90 13.18
CA TYR A 453 25.35 0.12 13.20
C TYR A 453 26.03 0.00 11.83
N ASP A 454 25.22 -0.08 10.78
CA ASP A 454 25.58 -0.30 9.37
C ASP A 454 25.36 0.95 8.50
N LEU A 455 24.73 2.00 9.03
CA LEU A 455 24.43 3.22 8.29
C LEU A 455 25.57 4.23 8.43
N THR A 456 26.42 4.33 7.40
CA THR A 456 27.48 5.34 7.34
C THR A 456 26.92 6.74 7.05
N GLU A 457 27.69 7.79 7.35
CA GLU A 457 27.27 9.16 7.03
C GLU A 457 27.05 9.37 5.53
N ALA A 458 27.87 8.72 4.70
CA ALA A 458 27.72 8.73 3.24
C ALA A 458 26.42 8.04 2.78
N LEU A 459 26.08 6.88 3.34
CA LEU A 459 24.82 6.20 3.03
C LEU A 459 23.60 7.00 3.50
N ASN A 460 23.65 7.61 4.69
CA ASN A 460 22.59 8.51 5.16
C ASN A 460 22.45 9.76 4.28
N ALA A 461 23.56 10.32 3.78
CA ALA A 461 23.51 11.43 2.82
C ALA A 461 22.84 10.99 1.50
N LYS A 462 23.21 9.81 0.98
CA LYS A 462 22.57 9.19 -0.19
C LYS A 462 21.08 8.98 0.03
N TRP A 463 20.69 8.42 1.17
CA TRP A 463 19.30 8.23 1.57
C TRP A 463 18.51 9.54 1.58
N LYS A 464 19.05 10.58 2.22
CA LYS A 464 18.43 11.92 2.27
C LYS A 464 18.29 12.56 0.90
N ASN A 465 19.25 12.38 0.00
CA ASN A 465 19.16 12.90 -1.36
C ASN A 465 18.06 12.19 -2.17
N GLY A 466 17.93 10.86 -2.01
CA GLY A 466 16.90 10.06 -2.70
C GLY A 466 15.48 10.24 -2.15
N HIS A 467 15.35 10.48 -0.84
CA HIS A 467 14.06 10.49 -0.13
C HIS A 467 13.67 11.85 0.46
N GLY A 468 14.48 12.87 0.25
CA GLY A 468 14.34 14.20 0.83
C GLY A 468 13.27 15.07 0.18
N MET A 469 13.09 16.25 0.76
CA MET A 469 12.10 17.21 0.32
C MET A 469 12.39 17.73 -1.11
N ARG A 470 11.36 17.76 -1.96
CA ARG A 470 11.44 18.37 -3.31
C ARG A 470 11.30 19.90 -3.24
N THR A 471 11.67 20.58 -4.33
CA THR A 471 11.59 22.05 -4.46
C THR A 471 10.23 22.61 -4.06
N ILE A 472 10.24 23.74 -3.36
CA ILE A 472 9.02 24.45 -2.92
C ILE A 472 8.86 25.69 -3.79
N GLY A 473 7.70 25.84 -4.41
CA GLY A 473 7.35 27.05 -5.15
C GLY A 473 5.87 27.07 -5.51
N LEU A 474 5.40 28.22 -5.98
CA LEU A 474 3.99 28.42 -6.35
C LEU A 474 3.59 27.54 -7.54
N LYS A 475 4.52 27.32 -8.48
CA LYS A 475 4.30 26.44 -9.63
C LYS A 475 4.17 24.99 -9.15
N GLU A 476 5.12 24.51 -8.38
CA GLU A 476 5.14 23.14 -7.84
C GLU A 476 3.94 22.87 -6.93
N PHE A 477 3.50 23.87 -6.17
CA PHE A 477 2.26 23.81 -5.39
C PHE A 477 1.04 23.64 -6.30
N LYS A 478 0.91 24.48 -7.34
CA LYS A 478 -0.19 24.39 -8.30
C LYS A 478 -0.20 23.04 -9.01
N ASP A 479 0.95 22.57 -9.48
CA ASP A 479 1.09 21.29 -10.18
C ASP A 479 0.72 20.13 -9.26
N SER A 480 1.18 20.13 -8.00
CA SER A 480 0.83 19.10 -7.01
C SER A 480 -0.66 19.15 -6.62
N LEU A 481 -1.24 20.34 -6.51
CA LEU A 481 -2.67 20.50 -6.22
C LEU A 481 -3.51 19.98 -7.39
N LEU A 482 -3.11 20.27 -8.63
CA LEU A 482 -3.77 19.76 -9.82
C LEU A 482 -3.62 18.25 -9.95
N ASP A 483 -2.47 17.68 -9.60
CA ASP A 483 -2.25 16.23 -9.58
C ASP A 483 -3.24 15.51 -8.66
N VAL A 484 -3.30 15.97 -7.41
CA VAL A 484 -4.18 15.39 -6.38
C VAL A 484 -5.66 15.54 -6.73
N THR A 485 -6.05 16.64 -7.40
CA THR A 485 -7.47 16.99 -7.59
C THR A 485 -8.02 16.67 -8.97
N MET A 486 -7.17 16.54 -10.00
CA MET A 486 -7.65 16.49 -11.39
C MET A 486 -6.75 15.73 -12.38
N THR A 487 -5.43 15.86 -12.35
CA THR A 487 -4.55 15.40 -13.45
C THR A 487 -4.02 13.98 -13.29
N SER A 488 -3.98 13.43 -12.07
CA SER A 488 -3.56 12.05 -11.83
C SER A 488 -4.37 11.05 -12.68
N ASP A 489 -3.68 10.14 -13.35
CA ASP A 489 -4.28 9.12 -14.26
C ASP A 489 -5.29 8.23 -13.57
N TRP A 490 -5.04 7.93 -12.30
CA TRP A 490 -5.84 6.99 -11.54
C TRP A 490 -6.95 7.65 -10.70
N LEU A 491 -7.18 8.95 -10.88
CA LEU A 491 -8.16 9.69 -10.10
C LEU A 491 -9.54 9.70 -10.79
N SER A 492 -10.57 9.32 -10.05
CA SER A 492 -11.96 9.49 -10.48
C SER A 492 -12.39 10.96 -10.40
N PRO A 493 -13.05 11.52 -11.44
CA PRO A 493 -13.57 12.88 -11.37
C PRO A 493 -14.62 13.04 -10.27
N LEU A 494 -15.27 11.96 -9.81
CA LEU A 494 -16.31 12.00 -8.79
C LEU A 494 -15.82 12.52 -7.43
N LEU A 495 -14.55 12.29 -7.09
CA LEU A 495 -14.00 12.60 -5.78
C LEU A 495 -14.00 14.11 -5.53
N PHE A 496 -13.14 14.85 -6.23
CA PHE A 496 -12.99 16.29 -6.04
C PHE A 496 -14.05 17.13 -6.76
N CYS A 497 -14.84 16.55 -7.66
CA CYS A 497 -16.05 17.20 -8.17
C CYS A 497 -17.16 17.29 -7.10
N LEU A 498 -17.46 16.18 -6.42
CA LEU A 498 -18.59 16.11 -5.50
C LEU A 498 -18.22 16.53 -4.07
N ALA A 499 -16.97 16.32 -3.63
CA ALA A 499 -16.56 16.65 -2.26
C ALA A 499 -16.80 18.12 -1.86
N PRO A 500 -16.48 19.14 -2.70
CA PRO A 500 -16.76 20.54 -2.36
C PRO A 500 -18.24 20.84 -2.16
N LEU A 501 -19.12 20.12 -2.86
CA LEU A 501 -20.57 20.28 -2.74
C LEU A 501 -21.10 19.80 -1.38
N ALA A 502 -20.29 19.09 -0.57
CA ALA A 502 -20.64 18.75 0.81
C ALA A 502 -21.01 20.00 1.63
N PHE A 503 -20.41 21.17 1.36
CA PHE A 503 -20.73 22.42 2.05
C PHE A 503 -22.16 22.93 1.82
N LEU A 504 -22.82 22.48 0.75
CA LEU A 504 -24.23 22.75 0.50
C LEU A 504 -25.13 21.98 1.48
N ASN A 505 -24.64 20.87 2.05
CA ASN A 505 -25.33 20.16 3.11
C ASN A 505 -25.30 20.97 4.41
N GLN A 506 -26.46 21.14 5.03
CA GLN A 506 -26.62 21.92 6.26
C GLN A 506 -26.40 21.09 7.52
N ARG A 507 -26.41 19.75 7.40
CA ARG A 507 -26.23 18.84 8.53
C ARG A 507 -24.77 18.77 8.93
N GLN A 508 -24.52 18.71 10.25
CA GLN A 508 -23.20 18.42 10.82
C GLN A 508 -22.05 19.28 10.24
N ARG A 509 -22.30 20.57 9.95
CA ARG A 509 -21.33 21.48 9.32
C ARG A 509 -19.96 21.48 9.99
N ARG A 510 -19.92 21.45 11.33
CA ARG A 510 -18.65 21.40 12.07
C ARG A 510 -17.80 20.18 11.71
N LEU A 511 -18.42 19.00 11.61
CA LEU A 511 -17.73 17.78 11.20
C LEU A 511 -17.14 17.94 9.80
N MET A 512 -17.89 18.48 8.84
CA MET A 512 -17.39 18.69 7.47
C MET A 512 -16.17 19.62 7.42
N HIS A 513 -16.16 20.70 8.22
CA HIS A 513 -15.00 21.60 8.29
C HIS A 513 -13.78 20.86 8.85
N TRP A 514 -13.96 20.05 9.90
CA TRP A 514 -12.87 19.24 10.44
C TRP A 514 -12.33 18.21 9.44
N LEU A 515 -13.19 17.58 8.64
CA LEU A 515 -12.76 16.66 7.58
C LEU A 515 -11.93 17.38 6.50
N TRP A 516 -12.35 18.58 6.09
CA TRP A 516 -11.57 19.41 5.15
C TRP A 516 -10.26 19.92 5.73
N ILE A 517 -10.24 20.33 7.01
CA ILE A 517 -9.00 20.67 7.72
C ILE A 517 -8.05 19.47 7.72
N TYR A 518 -8.57 18.27 7.96
CA TYR A 518 -7.77 17.06 7.94
C TYR A 518 -7.22 16.74 6.55
N ILE A 519 -8.02 16.88 5.49
CA ILE A 519 -7.53 16.76 4.09
C ILE A 519 -6.43 17.79 3.81
N GLY A 520 -6.61 19.04 4.22
CA GLY A 520 -5.60 20.09 4.08
C GLY A 520 -4.31 19.69 4.81
N PHE A 521 -4.41 19.23 6.06
CA PHE A 521 -3.27 18.74 6.82
C PHE A 521 -2.56 17.56 6.11
N LEU A 522 -3.30 16.59 5.57
CA LEU A 522 -2.72 15.47 4.83
C LEU A 522 -1.99 15.97 3.59
N PHE A 523 -2.60 16.86 2.80
CA PHE A 523 -2.00 17.46 1.61
C PHE A 523 -0.70 18.18 1.95
N PHE A 524 -0.72 19.07 2.96
CA PHE A 524 0.48 19.80 3.35
C PHE A 524 1.55 18.90 3.96
N SER A 525 1.18 17.84 4.69
CA SER A 525 2.14 16.87 5.23
C SER A 525 2.83 16.10 4.10
N TRP A 526 2.08 15.63 3.11
CA TRP A 526 2.65 15.00 1.91
C TRP A 526 3.54 15.98 1.13
N TRP A 527 3.05 17.19 0.88
CA TRP A 527 3.73 18.18 0.03
C TRP A 527 5.00 18.77 0.68
N LEU A 528 4.98 18.99 2.01
CA LEU A 528 6.09 19.59 2.75
C LEU A 528 7.09 18.55 3.30
N LEU A 529 6.66 17.34 3.63
CA LEU A 529 7.45 16.41 4.44
C LEU A 529 7.82 15.13 3.69
N THR A 530 7.53 15.03 2.40
CA THR A 530 7.87 13.87 1.57
C THR A 530 8.52 14.28 0.24
N HIS A 531 9.08 13.30 -0.47
CA HIS A 531 9.62 13.48 -1.81
C HIS A 531 8.55 13.45 -2.93
N ARG A 532 7.26 13.54 -2.55
CA ARG A 532 6.08 13.73 -3.42
C ARG A 532 5.85 12.64 -4.48
N ILE A 533 6.05 11.36 -4.13
CA ILE A 533 5.54 10.27 -4.96
C ILE A 533 4.01 10.30 -4.96
N ASP A 534 3.40 10.14 -6.14
CA ASP A 534 1.95 10.22 -6.38
C ASP A 534 1.14 9.30 -5.45
N ARG A 535 1.56 8.04 -5.28
CA ARG A 535 0.80 7.11 -4.43
C ARG A 535 0.74 7.51 -2.94
N PHE A 536 1.62 8.40 -2.47
CA PHE A 536 1.68 8.76 -1.04
C PHE A 536 0.54 9.68 -0.61
N TRP A 537 -0.20 10.31 -1.54
CA TRP A 537 -1.37 11.10 -1.20
C TRP A 537 -2.69 10.30 -1.20
N VAL A 538 -2.68 9.06 -1.71
CA VAL A 538 -3.84 8.13 -1.74
C VAL A 538 -4.57 7.98 -0.39
N PRO A 539 -3.90 8.00 0.78
CA PRO A 539 -4.59 7.96 2.07
C PRO A 539 -5.61 9.09 2.33
N MET A 540 -5.62 10.15 1.52
CA MET A 540 -6.66 11.20 1.57
C MET A 540 -8.00 10.73 1.00
N LEU A 541 -7.98 9.79 0.05
CA LEU A 541 -9.14 9.40 -0.74
C LEU A 541 -10.34 8.89 0.06
N PRO A 542 -10.17 8.10 1.15
CA PRO A 542 -11.32 7.68 1.95
C PRO A 542 -12.10 8.84 2.56
N VAL A 543 -11.40 9.89 3.02
CA VAL A 543 -12.02 11.09 3.61
C VAL A 543 -12.72 11.92 2.52
N VAL A 544 -12.07 12.08 1.37
CA VAL A 544 -12.65 12.76 0.19
C VAL A 544 -13.90 12.02 -0.30
N ALA A 545 -13.90 10.68 -0.32
CA ALA A 545 -15.04 9.87 -0.71
C ALA A 545 -16.24 10.04 0.23
N VAL A 546 -16.01 10.13 1.55
CA VAL A 546 -17.08 10.49 2.52
C VAL A 546 -17.69 11.85 2.16
N LEU A 547 -16.86 12.86 1.91
CA LEU A 547 -17.33 14.19 1.51
C LEU A 547 -18.06 14.16 0.17
N ALA A 548 -17.58 13.38 -0.80
CA ALA A 548 -18.22 13.20 -2.09
C ALA A 548 -19.63 12.60 -1.96
N GLY A 549 -19.82 11.59 -1.10
CA GLY A 549 -21.16 11.04 -0.82
C GLY A 549 -22.10 12.03 -0.14
N ILE A 550 -21.58 12.87 0.75
CA ILE A 550 -22.35 13.97 1.38
C ILE A 550 -22.74 15.01 0.33
N GLY A 551 -21.79 15.40 -0.53
CA GLY A 551 -21.99 16.34 -1.62
C GLY A 551 -22.84 15.79 -2.77
N ALA A 552 -22.99 14.48 -2.91
CA ALA A 552 -23.94 13.88 -3.85
C ALA A 552 -25.39 13.91 -3.33
N THR A 553 -25.58 13.97 -2.02
CA THR A 553 -26.88 13.80 -1.35
C THR A 553 -27.42 15.06 -0.68
N TRP A 554 -26.84 16.23 -0.99
CA TRP A 554 -27.23 17.50 -0.38
C TRP A 554 -28.66 17.95 -0.74
N SER A 555 -29.16 17.63 -1.95
CA SER A 555 -30.51 17.97 -2.42
C SER A 555 -31.30 16.72 -2.82
N SER A 556 -32.61 16.75 -2.56
CA SER A 556 -33.56 15.70 -2.96
C SER A 556 -34.29 16.00 -4.28
N LYS A 557 -34.03 17.15 -4.92
CA LYS A 557 -34.70 17.55 -6.16
C LYS A 557 -34.38 16.60 -7.31
N LEU A 558 -35.40 16.28 -8.11
CA LEU A 558 -35.28 15.35 -9.22
C LEU A 558 -34.17 15.76 -10.20
N LEU A 559 -34.09 17.05 -10.55
CA LEU A 559 -33.08 17.56 -11.48
C LEU A 559 -31.64 17.28 -11.00
N TRP A 560 -31.35 17.51 -9.71
CA TRP A 560 -30.05 17.18 -9.13
C TRP A 560 -29.80 15.68 -9.12
N ARG A 561 -30.79 14.90 -8.65
CA ARG A 561 -30.68 13.43 -8.57
C ARG A 561 -30.39 12.81 -9.94
N THR A 562 -31.07 13.27 -10.99
CA THR A 562 -30.82 12.81 -12.36
C THR A 562 -29.42 13.21 -12.82
N GLY A 563 -29.03 14.48 -12.62
CA GLY A 563 -27.69 14.97 -13.00
C GLY A 563 -26.55 14.23 -12.31
N VAL A 564 -26.60 14.06 -10.99
CA VAL A 564 -25.57 13.32 -10.25
C VAL A 564 -25.57 11.83 -10.59
N THR A 565 -26.74 11.22 -10.85
CA THR A 565 -26.81 9.82 -11.29
C THR A 565 -26.15 9.64 -12.66
N ALA A 566 -26.41 10.54 -13.60
CA ALA A 566 -25.77 10.52 -14.91
C ALA A 566 -24.25 10.71 -14.81
N ALA A 567 -23.79 11.66 -13.97
CA ALA A 567 -22.37 11.90 -13.74
C ALA A 567 -21.67 10.68 -13.08
N VAL A 568 -22.30 10.06 -12.07
CA VAL A 568 -21.79 8.83 -11.45
C VAL A 568 -21.74 7.70 -12.47
N PHE A 569 -22.81 7.46 -13.23
CA PHE A 569 -22.86 6.39 -14.21
C PHE A 569 -21.77 6.56 -15.29
N PHE A 570 -21.67 7.76 -15.88
CA PHE A 570 -20.64 8.07 -16.86
C PHE A 570 -19.22 7.88 -16.30
N ALA A 571 -18.92 8.44 -15.13
CA ALA A 571 -17.60 8.31 -14.51
C ALA A 571 -17.27 6.85 -14.17
N VAL A 572 -18.23 6.05 -13.72
CA VAL A 572 -18.03 4.64 -13.41
C VAL A 572 -17.70 3.86 -14.68
N LEU A 573 -18.42 4.09 -15.78
CA LEU A 573 -18.10 3.43 -17.06
C LEU A 573 -16.71 3.84 -17.58
N PHE A 574 -16.40 5.14 -17.53
CA PHE A 574 -15.08 5.65 -17.90
C PHE A 574 -13.97 5.00 -17.07
N ASN A 575 -14.12 4.98 -15.74
CA ASN A 575 -13.12 4.37 -14.85
C ASN A 575 -13.01 2.86 -15.06
N LEU A 576 -14.10 2.18 -15.42
CA LEU A 576 -14.08 0.75 -15.71
C LEU A 576 -13.18 0.47 -16.92
N CYS A 577 -13.33 1.23 -18.01
CA CYS A 577 -12.44 1.14 -19.18
C CYS A 577 -10.97 1.36 -18.80
N ILE A 578 -10.68 2.32 -17.92
CA ILE A 578 -9.31 2.56 -17.44
C ILE A 578 -8.76 1.34 -16.73
N ILE A 579 -9.49 0.76 -15.76
CA ILE A 579 -8.95 -0.34 -14.94
C ILE A 579 -8.91 -1.68 -15.67
N THR A 580 -9.74 -1.88 -16.70
CA THR A 580 -9.78 -3.13 -17.46
C THR A 580 -8.99 -3.08 -18.76
N SER A 581 -8.40 -1.94 -19.13
CA SER A 581 -7.44 -1.83 -20.22
C SER A 581 -6.00 -2.00 -19.72
N GLY A 582 -5.03 -2.08 -20.63
CA GLY A 582 -3.61 -2.09 -20.28
C GLY A 582 -3.16 -0.84 -19.49
N LEU A 583 -3.94 0.24 -19.52
CA LEU A 583 -3.71 1.39 -18.65
C LEU A 583 -3.84 1.00 -17.17
N GLY A 584 -4.80 0.16 -16.80
CA GLY A 584 -5.02 -0.25 -15.40
C GLY A 584 -3.89 -1.06 -14.78
N GLY A 585 -2.96 -1.59 -15.58
CA GLY A 585 -1.97 -2.59 -15.18
C GLY A 585 -2.28 -3.95 -15.82
N ASN A 586 -1.60 -5.00 -15.37
CA ASN A 586 -1.85 -6.35 -15.89
C ASN A 586 -3.29 -6.78 -15.60
N ASN A 587 -4.07 -6.96 -16.66
CA ASN A 587 -5.50 -7.29 -16.66
C ASN A 587 -5.76 -8.72 -17.18
N ALA A 588 -4.72 -9.55 -17.35
CA ALA A 588 -4.80 -10.94 -17.81
C ALA A 588 -5.30 -11.89 -16.70
N TYR A 589 -6.46 -11.55 -16.13
CA TYR A 589 -7.01 -12.07 -14.87
C TYR A 589 -7.09 -13.60 -14.80
N LEU A 590 -7.41 -14.24 -15.92
CA LEU A 590 -7.73 -15.66 -16.02
C LEU A 590 -6.67 -16.43 -16.81
N ASP A 591 -5.46 -15.90 -16.93
CA ASP A 591 -4.33 -16.65 -17.50
C ASP A 591 -4.05 -17.92 -16.69
N ASP A 592 -3.57 -18.94 -17.39
CA ASP A 592 -2.84 -20.03 -16.77
C ASP A 592 -1.76 -19.45 -15.86
N PHE A 593 -1.75 -19.89 -14.60
CA PHE A 593 -0.92 -19.30 -13.58
C PHE A 593 0.58 -19.51 -13.85
N THR A 594 0.94 -20.62 -14.50
CA THR A 594 2.33 -20.92 -14.86
C THR A 594 2.78 -20.02 -16.00
N TYR A 595 1.92 -19.87 -17.02
CA TYR A 595 2.14 -18.92 -18.11
C TYR A 595 2.31 -17.49 -17.56
N ALA A 596 1.39 -17.03 -16.71
CA ALA A 596 1.45 -15.69 -16.12
C ALA A 596 2.73 -15.46 -15.29
N ARG A 597 3.18 -16.46 -14.52
CA ARG A 597 4.45 -16.41 -13.78
C ARG A 597 5.63 -16.25 -14.75
N ASN A 598 5.70 -17.07 -15.79
CA ASN A 598 6.79 -17.02 -16.75
C ASN A 598 6.78 -15.70 -17.54
N PHE A 599 5.61 -15.23 -17.95
CA PHE A 599 5.45 -13.96 -18.66
C PHE A 599 5.97 -12.79 -17.82
N THR A 600 5.49 -12.66 -16.58
CA THR A 600 5.90 -11.58 -15.67
C THR A 600 7.38 -11.69 -15.27
N GLY A 601 7.91 -12.90 -15.08
CA GLY A 601 9.34 -13.13 -14.86
C GLY A 601 10.20 -12.63 -16.02
N ASN A 602 9.87 -13.02 -17.25
CA ASN A 602 10.60 -12.56 -18.44
C ASN A 602 10.46 -11.06 -18.69
N LEU A 603 9.31 -10.46 -18.36
CA LEU A 603 9.07 -9.03 -18.51
C LEU A 603 9.91 -8.21 -17.52
N THR A 604 10.07 -8.70 -16.29
CA THR A 604 10.64 -7.91 -15.18
C THR A 604 12.12 -8.17 -14.93
N ALA A 605 12.59 -9.38 -15.21
CA ALA A 605 13.97 -9.82 -14.96
C ALA A 605 14.35 -11.02 -15.86
N PRO A 606 14.51 -10.82 -17.18
CA PRO A 606 14.77 -11.91 -18.12
C PRO A 606 16.08 -12.66 -17.82
N GLU A 607 17.09 -12.01 -17.27
CA GLU A 607 18.34 -12.64 -16.86
C GLU A 607 18.17 -13.62 -15.69
N ILE A 608 17.28 -13.30 -14.74
CA ILE A 608 16.93 -14.21 -13.65
C ILE A 608 16.23 -15.44 -14.21
N GLU A 609 15.37 -15.29 -15.21
CA GLU A 609 14.72 -16.43 -15.89
C GLU A 609 15.73 -17.30 -16.67
N VAL A 610 16.76 -16.70 -17.26
CA VAL A 610 17.87 -17.45 -17.86
C VAL A 610 18.59 -18.28 -16.80
N LEU A 611 18.94 -17.70 -15.65
CA LEU A 611 19.58 -18.40 -14.53
C LEU A 611 18.67 -19.47 -13.91
N ASN A 612 17.38 -19.20 -13.76
CA ASN A 612 16.39 -20.17 -13.26
C ASN A 612 16.33 -21.43 -14.14
N LYS A 613 16.48 -21.28 -15.45
CA LYS A 613 16.50 -22.41 -16.42
C LYS A 613 17.78 -23.22 -16.36
N MET A 614 18.88 -22.67 -15.84
CA MET A 614 20.13 -23.41 -15.66
C MET A 614 20.05 -24.45 -14.54
N GLN A 615 19.05 -24.36 -13.65
CA GLN A 615 18.84 -25.29 -12.53
C GLN A 615 20.11 -25.42 -11.65
N LEU A 616 20.59 -24.28 -11.16
CA LEU A 616 21.77 -24.21 -10.30
C LEU A 616 21.60 -25.07 -9.03
N ASP A 617 22.69 -25.71 -8.61
CA ASP A 617 22.73 -26.46 -7.36
C ASP A 617 22.53 -25.53 -6.15
N PRO A 618 22.01 -26.03 -5.00
CA PRO A 618 21.86 -25.22 -3.79
C PRO A 618 23.16 -24.60 -3.25
N ASN A 619 24.32 -25.12 -3.67
CA ASN A 619 25.64 -24.58 -3.33
C ASN A 619 26.21 -23.67 -4.43
N GLN A 620 25.45 -23.34 -5.47
CA GLN A 620 25.85 -22.41 -6.51
C GLN A 620 25.11 -21.09 -6.30
N VAL A 621 25.82 -20.12 -5.75
CA VAL A 621 25.31 -18.80 -5.43
C VAL A 621 25.53 -17.86 -6.62
N VAL A 622 24.61 -16.92 -6.84
CA VAL A 622 24.79 -15.86 -7.84
C VAL A 622 24.98 -14.52 -7.14
N LEU A 623 26.06 -13.81 -7.46
CA LEU A 623 26.27 -12.44 -7.03
C LEU A 623 25.58 -11.48 -8.00
N PHE A 624 24.63 -10.68 -7.52
CA PHE A 624 23.94 -9.66 -8.30
C PHE A 624 24.61 -8.31 -8.06
N VAL A 625 24.89 -7.59 -9.14
CA VAL A 625 25.48 -6.25 -9.13
C VAL A 625 24.52 -5.30 -9.84
N GLY A 626 23.99 -4.33 -9.09
CA GLY A 626 23.02 -3.36 -9.58
C GLY A 626 21.60 -3.90 -9.78
N GLU A 627 21.23 -5.05 -9.20
CA GLU A 627 19.86 -5.58 -9.22
C GLU A 627 19.41 -5.98 -7.81
N ALA A 628 18.21 -5.54 -7.44
CA ALA A 628 17.61 -5.82 -6.13
C ALA A 628 16.24 -6.52 -6.21
N LYS A 629 15.62 -6.64 -7.39
CA LYS A 629 14.35 -7.39 -7.60
C LYS A 629 14.58 -8.91 -7.62
N VAL A 630 15.03 -9.46 -6.50
CA VAL A 630 15.45 -10.87 -6.41
C VAL A 630 14.30 -11.86 -6.17
N PHE A 631 13.06 -11.40 -6.05
CA PHE A 631 11.92 -12.26 -5.69
C PHE A 631 11.77 -13.48 -6.62
N ASN A 632 12.01 -13.36 -7.92
CA ASN A 632 11.85 -14.47 -8.87
C ASN A 632 13.03 -15.45 -8.94
N ALA A 633 14.14 -15.20 -8.23
CA ALA A 633 15.29 -16.10 -8.23
C ALA A 633 14.97 -17.42 -7.49
N ASN A 634 15.10 -18.56 -8.16
CA ASN A 634 14.90 -19.89 -7.56
C ASN A 634 16.19 -20.49 -6.98
N PHE A 635 17.29 -19.73 -7.00
CA PHE A 635 18.63 -20.10 -6.56
C PHE A 635 19.09 -19.15 -5.44
N PRO A 636 20.10 -19.54 -4.65
CA PRO A 636 20.72 -18.64 -3.67
C PRO A 636 21.35 -17.42 -4.33
N VAL A 637 21.09 -16.23 -3.76
CA VAL A 637 21.53 -14.95 -4.32
C VAL A 637 22.18 -14.11 -3.23
N ILE A 638 23.25 -13.41 -3.60
CA ILE A 638 23.84 -12.32 -2.82
C ILE A 638 23.67 -11.05 -3.64
N TYR A 639 23.09 -10.01 -3.03
CA TYR A 639 22.78 -8.74 -3.67
C TYR A 639 22.86 -7.63 -2.62
N ASN A 640 22.77 -6.36 -3.03
CA ASN A 640 22.53 -5.23 -2.13
C ASN A 640 21.61 -4.21 -2.80
N THR A 641 20.84 -3.45 -2.04
CA THR A 641 20.10 -2.31 -2.61
C THR A 641 21.06 -1.15 -2.88
N VAL A 642 20.59 -0.17 -3.63
CA VAL A 642 21.34 1.06 -3.91
C VAL A 642 21.64 1.89 -2.65
N PHE A 643 20.99 1.61 -1.51
CA PHE A 643 21.17 2.35 -0.25
C PHE A 643 21.99 1.60 0.79
N ASP A 644 22.49 0.41 0.44
CA ASP A 644 23.38 -0.39 1.27
C ASP A 644 24.82 -0.33 0.69
N GLU A 645 25.80 -0.88 1.41
CA GLU A 645 27.17 -0.96 0.90
C GLU A 645 27.27 -1.89 -0.31
N ASP A 646 28.03 -1.49 -1.34
CA ASP A 646 28.17 -2.26 -2.58
C ASP A 646 29.07 -3.49 -2.35
N ILE A 647 28.47 -4.68 -2.40
CA ILE A 647 29.14 -5.94 -2.09
C ILE A 647 30.26 -6.24 -3.10
N PHE A 648 30.05 -5.92 -4.38
CA PHE A 648 31.06 -6.15 -5.41
C PHE A 648 32.31 -5.28 -5.16
N GLN A 649 32.13 -4.02 -4.82
CA GLN A 649 33.20 -3.12 -4.41
C GLN A 649 33.90 -3.64 -3.15
N GLN A 650 33.17 -3.98 -2.08
CA GLN A 650 33.77 -4.50 -0.85
C GLN A 650 34.66 -5.74 -1.09
N TRP A 651 34.22 -6.63 -1.97
CA TRP A 651 34.91 -7.89 -2.21
C TRP A 651 36.12 -7.72 -3.13
N THR A 652 36.03 -6.82 -4.11
CA THR A 652 37.03 -6.70 -5.18
C THR A 652 37.96 -5.50 -5.06
N ALA A 653 37.59 -4.44 -4.34
CA ALA A 653 38.37 -3.22 -4.21
C ALA A 653 39.39 -3.30 -3.08
N GLN A 654 40.61 -2.80 -3.32
CA GLN A 654 41.55 -2.53 -2.25
C GLN A 654 41.09 -1.25 -1.52
N PRO A 655 40.74 -1.33 -0.23
CA PRO A 655 40.15 -0.19 0.47
C PRO A 655 41.20 0.90 0.68
N ASP A 656 40.90 2.11 0.21
CA ASP A 656 41.68 3.31 0.47
C ASP A 656 40.71 4.49 0.72
N PRO A 657 40.56 4.94 1.98
CA PRO A 657 39.66 6.04 2.32
C PRO A 657 40.04 7.40 1.72
N GLU A 658 41.28 7.57 1.24
CA GLU A 658 41.75 8.83 0.66
C GLU A 658 41.45 8.93 -0.84
N LEU A 659 41.11 7.82 -1.49
CA LEU A 659 40.86 7.76 -2.93
C LEU A 659 39.36 7.72 -3.24
N PRO A 660 38.90 8.42 -4.30
CA PRO A 660 37.56 8.24 -4.84
C PRO A 660 37.31 6.80 -5.32
N ASP A 661 36.05 6.32 -5.25
CA ASP A 661 35.65 4.97 -5.67
C ASP A 661 36.15 4.59 -7.07
N LYS A 662 36.16 5.56 -8.01
CA LYS A 662 36.63 5.34 -9.38
C LYS A 662 38.10 4.94 -9.44
N GLU A 663 38.93 5.48 -8.55
CA GLU A 663 40.39 5.36 -8.55
C GLU A 663 40.90 4.17 -7.72
N LEU A 664 40.03 3.51 -6.95
CA LEU A 664 40.41 2.34 -6.16
C LEU A 664 40.98 1.22 -7.04
N SER A 665 42.12 0.65 -6.64
CA SER A 665 42.69 -0.54 -7.28
C SER A 665 41.85 -1.78 -6.95
N MET A 666 41.83 -2.76 -7.87
CA MET A 666 41.32 -4.08 -7.52
C MET A 666 42.32 -4.81 -6.63
N LYS A 667 41.82 -5.65 -5.72
CA LYS A 667 42.61 -6.65 -5.00
C LYS A 667 43.25 -7.63 -5.99
N PRO A 668 44.30 -8.37 -5.60
CA PRO A 668 44.89 -9.41 -6.44
C PRO A 668 43.85 -10.44 -6.88
N ALA A 669 43.90 -10.86 -8.14
CA ALA A 669 42.97 -11.85 -8.74
C ALA A 669 42.74 -13.09 -7.86
N ARG A 670 43.81 -13.65 -7.29
CA ARG A 670 43.74 -14.82 -6.40
C ARG A 670 42.93 -14.57 -5.12
N GLU A 671 42.99 -13.37 -4.57
CA GLU A 671 42.22 -13.00 -3.38
C GLU A 671 40.73 -12.88 -3.73
N ILE A 672 40.43 -12.26 -4.88
CA ILE A 672 39.06 -12.15 -5.39
C ILE A 672 38.48 -13.53 -5.69
N GLU A 673 39.22 -14.38 -6.41
CA GLU A 673 38.84 -15.77 -6.69
C GLU A 673 38.59 -16.55 -5.39
N ALA A 674 39.49 -16.45 -4.41
CA ALA A 674 39.31 -17.09 -3.11
C ALA A 674 38.06 -16.60 -2.37
N LYS A 675 37.76 -15.30 -2.44
CA LYS A 675 36.54 -14.73 -1.85
C LYS A 675 35.28 -15.23 -2.55
N LEU A 676 35.24 -15.20 -3.89
CA LEU A 676 34.10 -15.72 -4.66
C LEU A 676 33.88 -17.21 -4.38
N LYS A 677 34.95 -18.00 -4.27
CA LYS A 677 34.89 -19.43 -3.93
C LYS A 677 34.41 -19.68 -2.51
N ALA A 678 34.86 -18.87 -1.55
CA ALA A 678 34.45 -18.98 -0.15
C ALA A 678 32.95 -18.69 0.03
N GLU A 679 32.40 -17.77 -0.77
CA GLU A 679 30.97 -17.45 -0.81
C GLU A 679 30.19 -18.31 -1.81
N HIS A 680 30.82 -19.34 -2.38
CA HIS A 680 30.22 -20.27 -3.33
C HIS A 680 29.61 -19.61 -4.58
N ILE A 681 30.16 -18.47 -5.01
CA ILE A 681 29.69 -17.76 -6.21
C ILE A 681 30.04 -18.57 -7.45
N ALA A 682 29.01 -19.04 -8.15
CA ALA A 682 29.13 -19.72 -9.44
C ALA A 682 28.98 -18.74 -10.61
N TYR A 683 28.19 -17.68 -10.43
CA TYR A 683 27.93 -16.67 -11.46
C TYR A 683 27.91 -15.26 -10.86
N VAL A 684 28.35 -14.28 -11.64
CA VAL A 684 28.18 -12.86 -11.35
C VAL A 684 27.24 -12.27 -12.40
N TYR A 685 26.08 -11.80 -11.98
CA TYR A 685 25.10 -11.12 -12.81
C TYR A 685 25.19 -9.61 -12.60
N VAL A 686 25.35 -8.86 -13.68
CA VAL A 686 25.42 -7.40 -13.68
C VAL A 686 24.26 -6.81 -14.47
N ASN A 687 23.46 -5.96 -13.84
CA ASN A 687 22.37 -5.23 -14.49
C ASN A 687 22.80 -3.79 -14.83
N TRP A 688 23.41 -3.61 -15.99
CA TRP A 688 23.90 -2.31 -16.46
C TRP A 688 22.79 -1.30 -16.70
N ALA A 689 21.61 -1.73 -17.15
CA ALA A 689 20.47 -0.84 -17.35
C ALA A 689 19.98 -0.21 -16.04
N GLU A 690 20.02 -0.98 -14.96
CA GLU A 690 19.62 -0.52 -13.63
C GLU A 690 20.71 0.35 -13.00
N ILE A 691 21.99 -0.01 -13.14
CA ILE A 691 23.11 0.87 -12.75
C ILE A 691 23.02 2.21 -13.47
N LEU A 692 22.76 2.21 -14.78
CA LEU A 692 22.53 3.42 -15.56
C LEU A 692 21.33 4.22 -15.00
N ARG A 693 20.22 3.54 -14.66
CA ARG A 693 19.05 4.20 -14.06
C ARG A 693 19.41 4.92 -12.76
N TYR A 694 20.26 4.33 -11.93
CA TYR A 694 20.73 4.97 -10.70
C TYR A 694 21.66 6.16 -10.95
N ARG A 695 22.45 6.15 -12.02
CA ARG A 695 23.41 7.20 -12.37
C ARG A 695 22.80 8.47 -12.95
N ILE A 696 21.65 8.36 -13.62
CA ILE A 696 20.99 9.52 -14.26
C ILE A 696 20.74 10.64 -13.24
N PRO A 697 20.99 11.92 -13.61
CA PRO A 697 20.72 13.06 -12.74
C PRO A 697 19.30 13.05 -12.14
N GLY A 698 19.19 13.25 -10.83
CA GLY A 698 17.93 13.23 -10.09
C GLY A 698 17.46 11.85 -9.61
N SER A 699 18.23 10.79 -9.91
CA SER A 699 18.07 9.43 -9.37
C SER A 699 18.85 9.26 -8.06
N TYR A 700 19.23 8.03 -7.70
CA TYR A 700 19.81 7.68 -6.40
C TYR A 700 21.35 7.76 -6.34
N GLY A 701 22.03 7.77 -7.49
CA GLY A 701 23.48 7.60 -7.59
C GLY A 701 23.91 6.15 -7.40
N TYR A 702 25.04 5.78 -7.99
CA TYR A 702 25.67 4.45 -7.84
C TYR A 702 27.18 4.62 -7.68
N THR A 703 27.85 3.64 -7.07
CA THR A 703 29.31 3.71 -6.90
C THR A 703 30.03 3.83 -8.25
N ASP A 704 31.02 4.72 -8.33
CA ASP A 704 31.94 4.86 -9.47
C ASP A 704 32.94 3.70 -9.56
N TYR A 705 32.92 2.80 -8.58
CA TYR A 705 33.71 1.59 -8.62
C TYR A 705 33.17 0.56 -9.63
N VAL A 706 31.86 0.47 -9.89
CA VAL A 706 31.35 -0.56 -10.79
C VAL A 706 31.45 -0.10 -12.25
N THR A 707 32.37 -0.69 -13.01
CA THR A 707 32.61 -0.36 -14.42
C THR A 707 32.88 -1.60 -15.29
N PRO A 708 32.56 -1.59 -16.60
CA PRO A 708 32.78 -2.75 -17.48
C PRO A 708 34.23 -3.21 -17.57
N GLN A 709 35.19 -2.28 -17.50
CA GLN A 709 36.62 -2.56 -17.61
C GLN A 709 37.11 -3.45 -16.45
N ARG A 710 36.53 -3.31 -15.25
CA ARG A 710 36.87 -4.18 -14.11
C ARG A 710 36.40 -5.63 -14.35
N PHE A 711 35.22 -5.82 -14.93
CA PHE A 711 34.77 -7.17 -15.33
C PHE A 711 35.64 -7.74 -16.46
N GLN A 712 36.05 -6.92 -17.44
CA GLN A 712 37.01 -7.34 -18.47
C GLN A 712 38.37 -7.73 -17.87
N GLN A 713 38.84 -7.00 -16.86
CA GLN A 713 40.06 -7.33 -16.13
C GLN A 713 39.93 -8.68 -15.42
N LEU A 714 38.83 -8.92 -14.70
CA LEU A 714 38.57 -10.21 -14.03
C LEU A 714 38.49 -11.38 -15.03
N VAL A 715 37.96 -11.15 -16.23
CA VAL A 715 37.98 -12.16 -17.30
C VAL A 715 39.40 -12.41 -17.81
N LYS A 716 40.18 -11.35 -18.03
CA LYS A 716 41.58 -11.45 -18.49
C LYS A 716 42.48 -12.15 -17.47
N GLU A 717 42.23 -11.93 -16.18
CA GLU A 717 42.97 -12.52 -15.06
C GLU A 717 42.50 -13.94 -14.71
N GLY A 718 41.47 -14.46 -15.39
CA GLY A 718 40.98 -15.82 -15.22
C GLY A 718 40.11 -16.03 -13.98
N VAL A 719 39.65 -14.97 -13.33
CA VAL A 719 38.70 -15.05 -12.19
C VAL A 719 37.28 -15.30 -12.71
N LEU A 720 36.90 -14.64 -13.80
CA LEU A 720 35.64 -14.82 -14.49
C LEU A 720 35.85 -15.42 -15.88
N GLN A 721 34.86 -16.13 -16.40
CA GLN A 721 34.79 -16.52 -17.80
C GLN A 721 34.08 -15.42 -18.63
N PRO A 722 34.26 -15.40 -19.96
CA PRO A 722 33.49 -14.52 -20.82
C PRO A 722 31.98 -14.62 -20.56
N PRO A 723 31.24 -13.50 -20.66
CA PRO A 723 29.83 -13.48 -20.32
C PRO A 723 29.03 -14.41 -21.24
N LEU A 724 28.02 -15.07 -20.68
CA LEU A 724 27.13 -15.96 -21.43
C LEU A 724 26.43 -15.19 -22.56
N PRO A 725 26.24 -15.80 -23.74
CA PRO A 725 25.45 -15.18 -24.81
C PRO A 725 24.01 -14.95 -24.33
N ASN A 726 23.56 -13.69 -24.29
CA ASN A 726 22.20 -13.37 -23.89
C ASN A 726 21.50 -12.48 -24.92
N LYS A 727 20.49 -13.02 -25.61
CA LYS A 727 19.73 -12.28 -26.62
C LYS A 727 18.87 -11.16 -26.02
N TYR A 728 18.52 -11.24 -24.74
CA TYR A 728 17.61 -10.29 -24.07
C TYR A 728 18.31 -9.05 -23.51
N SER A 729 19.65 -9.03 -23.51
CA SER A 729 20.42 -7.98 -22.84
C SER A 729 20.91 -6.86 -23.78
N TYR A 730 20.10 -6.48 -24.77
CA TYR A 730 20.46 -5.44 -25.74
C TYR A 730 19.32 -4.44 -25.96
N LEU A 731 19.65 -3.15 -25.91
CA LEU A 731 18.74 -2.06 -26.24
C LEU A 731 19.34 -1.24 -27.39
N LYS A 732 18.54 -0.90 -28.41
CA LYS A 732 19.01 -0.08 -29.53
C LYS A 732 19.47 1.28 -29.01
N PHE A 733 20.74 1.62 -29.19
CA PHE A 733 21.35 2.80 -28.59
C PHE A 733 20.67 4.09 -29.08
N GLU A 734 20.37 4.19 -30.37
CA GLU A 734 19.73 5.36 -30.97
C GLU A 734 18.28 5.60 -30.52
N THR A 735 17.62 4.59 -29.93
CA THR A 735 16.26 4.74 -29.40
C THR A 735 16.23 5.27 -27.97
N MET A 736 17.40 5.39 -27.33
CA MET A 736 17.52 5.83 -25.95
C MET A 736 17.45 7.36 -25.84
N ALA A 737 16.92 7.85 -24.71
CA ALA A 737 16.95 9.26 -24.38
C ALA A 737 18.40 9.80 -24.37
N GLU A 738 18.58 11.04 -24.83
CA GLU A 738 19.90 11.67 -24.99
C GLU A 738 20.73 11.66 -23.70
N ASN A 739 20.10 11.99 -22.55
CA ASN A 739 20.77 11.96 -21.25
C ASN A 739 21.34 10.57 -20.89
N LYS A 740 20.65 9.49 -21.26
CA LYS A 740 21.13 8.13 -21.05
C LYS A 740 22.32 7.81 -21.97
N ARG A 741 22.25 8.22 -23.23
CA ARG A 741 23.34 8.03 -24.20
C ARG A 741 24.62 8.71 -23.73
N THR A 742 24.53 9.99 -23.35
CA THR A 742 25.67 10.76 -22.84
C THR A 742 26.28 10.14 -21.59
N GLU A 743 25.45 9.68 -20.64
CA GLU A 743 25.95 9.00 -19.44
C GLU A 743 26.69 7.70 -19.78
N ILE A 744 26.16 6.87 -20.69
CA ILE A 744 26.84 5.64 -21.13
C ILE A 744 28.17 5.96 -21.81
N GLU A 745 28.21 6.92 -22.73
CA GLU A 745 29.43 7.33 -23.43
C GLU A 745 30.54 7.80 -22.47
N GLN A 746 30.15 8.46 -21.37
CA GLN A 746 31.07 8.98 -20.37
C GLN A 746 31.54 7.92 -19.38
N TRP A 747 30.64 7.08 -18.87
CA TRP A 747 30.92 6.13 -17.80
C TRP A 747 31.36 4.74 -18.29
N ALA A 748 30.75 4.24 -19.36
CA ALA A 748 30.86 2.86 -19.80
C ALA A 748 30.76 2.70 -21.34
N PRO A 749 31.61 3.37 -22.13
CA PRO A 749 31.57 3.30 -23.59
C PRO A 749 31.75 1.86 -24.13
N GLU A 750 32.37 0.96 -23.36
CA GLU A 750 32.57 -0.45 -23.70
C GLU A 750 31.27 -1.27 -23.75
N LEU A 751 30.17 -0.73 -23.21
CA LEU A 751 28.85 -1.36 -23.31
C LEU A 751 28.14 -1.03 -24.63
N ILE A 752 28.71 -0.15 -25.45
CA ILE A 752 28.21 0.17 -26.79
C ILE A 752 28.85 -0.79 -27.78
N VAL A 753 28.03 -1.60 -28.46
CA VAL A 753 28.48 -2.59 -29.44
C VAL A 753 27.71 -2.47 -30.74
N GLU A 754 28.41 -2.70 -31.85
CA GLU A 754 27.80 -2.74 -33.17
C GLU A 754 27.27 -4.15 -33.48
N ARG A 755 26.00 -4.25 -33.89
CA ARG A 755 25.37 -5.49 -34.34
C ARG A 755 24.52 -5.21 -35.56
N GLU A 756 24.76 -5.96 -36.64
CA GLU A 756 23.97 -5.83 -37.89
C GLU A 756 23.96 -4.39 -38.46
N GLY A 757 25.05 -3.63 -38.25
CA GLY A 757 25.19 -2.24 -38.71
C GLY A 757 24.49 -1.19 -37.83
N GLU A 758 23.94 -1.58 -36.68
CA GLU A 758 23.34 -0.67 -35.71
C GLU A 758 24.06 -0.73 -34.35
N LEU A 759 24.05 0.38 -33.61
CA LEU A 759 24.62 0.44 -32.26
C LEU A 759 23.61 -0.03 -31.20
N TYR A 760 24.08 -0.88 -30.30
CA TYR A 760 23.32 -1.40 -29.17
C TYR A 760 24.06 -1.14 -27.86
N PHE A 761 23.29 -0.83 -26.82
CA PHE A 761 23.74 -0.85 -25.44
C PHE A 761 23.51 -2.24 -24.83
N ILE A 762 24.56 -2.82 -24.24
CA ILE A 762 24.46 -4.05 -23.45
C ILE A 762 23.80 -3.71 -22.10
N THR A 763 22.57 -4.16 -21.90
CA THR A 763 21.79 -3.85 -20.69
C THR A 763 22.14 -4.72 -19.49
N ALA A 764 22.73 -5.89 -19.72
CA ALA A 764 23.02 -6.87 -18.68
C ALA A 764 24.03 -7.92 -19.13
N GLN A 765 24.77 -8.51 -18.20
CA GLN A 765 25.74 -9.59 -18.46
C GLN A 765 25.76 -10.61 -17.32
N ILE A 766 25.96 -11.89 -17.66
CA ILE A 766 26.10 -12.99 -16.70
C ILE A 766 27.47 -13.64 -16.93
N PHE A 767 28.35 -13.55 -15.96
CA PHE A 767 29.71 -14.08 -16.01
C PHE A 767 29.80 -15.36 -15.17
N PRO A 768 30.14 -16.52 -15.75
CA PRO A 768 30.52 -17.69 -14.97
C PRO A 768 31.82 -17.42 -14.19
N VAL A 769 31.92 -17.87 -12.95
CA VAL A 769 33.18 -17.85 -12.20
C VAL A 769 34.04 -19.01 -12.71
N ALA A 770 35.34 -18.78 -12.93
CA ALA A 770 36.23 -19.82 -13.41
C ALA A 770 36.33 -20.97 -12.40
N ALA A 771 36.17 -22.20 -12.87
CA ALA A 771 36.49 -23.37 -12.06
C ALA A 771 38.02 -23.45 -11.91
N SER A 772 38.52 -23.43 -10.67
CA SER A 772 39.93 -23.68 -10.40
C SER A 772 40.29 -25.09 -10.87
N GLU A 773 41.31 -25.22 -11.73
CA GLU A 773 41.95 -26.51 -12.06
C GLU A 773 42.46 -27.25 -10.81
#